data_AF-A0ABD1K3V2-F1
#
_entry.id   AF-A0ABD1K3V2-F1
#
_cell.length_a   1.000
_cell.length_b   1.000
_cell.length_c   1.000
_cell.angle_alpha   90.00
_cell.angle_beta   90.00
_cell.angle_gamma   90.00
#
_symmetry.space_group_name_H-M   'P 1'
#
loop_
_entity.id
_entity.type
_entity.pdbx_description
1 polymer ?
#
loop_
_entity_poly.entity_id
_entity_poly.type
_entity_poly.pdbx_seq_one_letter_code
_entity_poly.pdbx_strand_id
1 'polypeptide(L)'
;MSSLVAFTITKILCTNHGCLTFKQVDQSLKQSITVAKEVLFRVLSDETKFVVAHGEEDCSSDLNGMRPDSLIVAKTGLRVCQTLNCNNCGNLHLCRYFVCGQCRFGDKCKNLHTVDSPGNAVLLQKAGVSELNDQQLCCLLLQNDPYLLPEICPHYNKGNGVHGSCKFQSKCTSLHVCQHFLLGDCKFDAACKRAHTFDSSSIRILSGRGLSPDNMRNLHLIYRNRLLLSGNRVRSPVKEAEKPPPAARQLSNTTVSEADRNEICLYFIRQGCSFKDKCIRVHHRLPYKWQILDQDGETWRDLSAQEEIERTYCNPANDTSLGPKPVNFLTMTCAGSPVRRLSTASSVTKPPHFILTTEWRWYWKDDQGGWNEYGLESDPKRLATITSQTLENIYLADVEDEIDFSSAGHGYVLHLKGMYQQNLKHKTKREVRRRPHFISAQDVDKKLKSGSTEASGSSPINVPAHWDKASLPRDTYKLVPLLASSAEFQRVENMFSRTMQRSTVHSIRRVQNLLLWRDFQWQRDKMKVRADQGHVREMELFHGTDQASLDAICEHNFDWRICGVHGSHYGKGSYFARDASYSDRYSALGSSSRKIMFVAQVLVGDYTRGKSAYLRPPARESGKGFYDSCVDSVSNPSIFVIFEKYQIYPEFIVEYS
;
A
#
# COMPACT_ATOMS: atom_id res chain seq x y z
N MET A 1 -29.76 26.97 -14.86
CA MET A 1 -29.13 27.79 -13.80
C MET A 1 -27.79 27.22 -13.34
N SER A 2 -27.69 25.96 -12.87
CA SER A 2 -26.41 25.39 -12.41
C SER A 2 -25.31 25.27 -13.48
N SER A 3 -25.67 25.04 -14.75
CA SER A 3 -24.70 25.05 -15.87
C SER A 3 -24.08 26.43 -16.10
N LEU A 4 -24.89 27.49 -16.08
CA LEU A 4 -24.46 28.88 -16.19
C LEU A 4 -23.52 29.26 -15.03
N VAL A 5 -23.91 28.92 -13.79
CA VAL A 5 -23.08 29.17 -12.60
C VAL A 5 -21.73 28.44 -12.70
N ALA A 6 -21.73 27.17 -13.11
CA ALA A 6 -20.48 26.41 -13.31
C ALA A 6 -19.58 27.07 -14.36
N PHE A 7 -20.15 27.47 -15.51
CA PHE A 7 -19.41 28.17 -16.55
C PHE A 7 -18.83 29.50 -16.05
N THR A 8 -19.62 30.32 -15.37
CA THR A 8 -19.16 31.60 -14.80
C THR A 8 -18.02 31.40 -13.81
N ILE A 9 -18.10 30.39 -12.94
CA ILE A 9 -17.00 30.05 -12.00
C ILE A 9 -15.77 29.60 -12.78
N THR A 10 -15.90 28.70 -13.77
CA THR A 10 -14.77 28.28 -14.61
C THR A 10 -14.11 29.48 -15.30
N LYS A 11 -14.89 30.43 -15.83
CA LYS A 11 -14.38 31.66 -16.46
C LYS A 11 -13.63 32.54 -15.47
N ILE A 12 -14.18 32.74 -14.27
CA ILE A 12 -13.53 33.49 -13.18
C ILE A 12 -12.19 32.85 -12.82
N LEU A 13 -12.16 31.52 -12.61
CA LEU A 13 -10.94 30.79 -12.28
C LEU A 13 -9.90 30.89 -13.40
N CYS A 14 -10.27 30.66 -14.65
CA CYS A 14 -9.32 30.71 -15.78
C CYS A 14 -8.77 32.12 -16.04
N THR A 15 -9.52 33.16 -15.68
CA THR A 15 -9.04 34.56 -15.70
C THR A 15 -7.99 34.80 -14.60
N ASN A 16 -8.05 34.02 -13.52
CA ASN A 16 -7.16 34.08 -12.36
C ASN A 16 -6.25 32.84 -12.28
N HIS A 17 -5.56 32.52 -13.37
CA HIS A 17 -4.56 31.43 -13.43
C HIS A 17 -5.09 30.02 -13.09
N GLY A 18 -6.40 29.81 -13.21
CA GLY A 18 -7.05 28.51 -13.06
C GLY A 18 -7.41 28.14 -11.61
N CYS A 19 -7.20 29.03 -10.63
CA CYS A 19 -7.56 28.81 -9.24
C CYS A 19 -7.82 30.11 -8.44
N LEU A 20 -8.72 30.07 -7.45
CA LEU A 20 -8.96 31.15 -6.47
C LEU A 20 -9.43 30.58 -5.14
N THR A 21 -9.34 31.33 -4.05
CA THR A 21 -9.97 30.93 -2.79
C THR A 21 -11.50 31.04 -2.87
N PHE A 22 -12.21 30.27 -2.04
CA PHE A 22 -13.67 30.30 -2.00
C PHE A 22 -14.22 31.71 -1.74
N LYS A 23 -13.59 32.47 -0.84
CA LYS A 23 -13.94 33.88 -0.57
C LYS A 23 -13.85 34.74 -1.83
N GLN A 24 -12.79 34.59 -2.62
CA GLN A 24 -12.58 35.36 -3.86
C GLN A 24 -13.57 34.95 -4.95
N VAL A 25 -13.88 33.64 -5.06
CA VAL A 25 -14.90 33.14 -5.99
C VAL A 25 -16.28 33.69 -5.63
N ASP A 26 -16.68 33.62 -4.36
CA ASP A 26 -17.98 34.13 -3.89
C ASP A 26 -18.12 35.64 -4.13
N GLN A 27 -17.08 36.42 -3.82
CA GLN A 27 -17.06 37.87 -4.07
C GLN A 27 -17.16 38.21 -5.56
N SER A 28 -16.39 37.53 -6.42
CA SER A 28 -16.38 37.77 -7.87
C SER A 28 -17.69 37.31 -8.52
N LEU A 29 -18.28 36.22 -8.03
CA LEU A 29 -19.55 35.69 -8.55
C LEU A 29 -20.70 36.64 -8.22
N LYS A 30 -20.75 37.21 -7.01
CA LYS A 30 -21.77 38.19 -6.59
C LYS A 30 -21.80 39.45 -7.45
N GLN A 31 -20.68 39.83 -8.06
CA GLN A 31 -20.61 40.95 -9.01
C GLN A 31 -21.21 40.62 -10.38
N SER A 32 -21.33 39.33 -10.71
CA SER A 32 -21.77 38.86 -12.03
C SER A 32 -23.19 38.28 -12.03
N ILE A 33 -23.57 37.56 -10.97
CA ILE A 33 -24.86 36.87 -10.87
C ILE A 33 -25.23 36.62 -9.40
N THR A 34 -26.51 36.79 -9.08
CA THR A 34 -27.06 36.41 -7.77
C THR A 34 -27.31 34.90 -7.74
N VAL A 35 -26.64 34.19 -6.83
CA VAL A 35 -26.72 32.73 -6.72
C VAL A 35 -26.99 32.35 -5.26
N ALA A 36 -28.00 31.51 -5.03
CA ALA A 36 -28.25 30.93 -3.71
C ALA A 36 -27.06 30.06 -3.28
N LYS A 37 -26.69 30.14 -2.00
CA LYS A 37 -25.48 29.45 -1.47
C LYS A 37 -25.52 27.94 -1.73
N GLU A 38 -26.69 27.32 -1.62
CA GLU A 38 -26.90 25.87 -1.85
C GLU A 38 -26.56 25.47 -3.29
N VAL A 39 -26.89 26.34 -4.26
CA VAL A 39 -26.58 26.12 -5.67
C VAL A 39 -25.08 26.25 -5.93
N LEU A 40 -24.43 27.22 -5.29
CA LEU A 40 -22.97 27.41 -5.37
C LEU A 40 -22.23 26.18 -4.84
N PHE A 41 -22.60 25.68 -3.65
CA PHE A 41 -22.02 24.47 -3.08
C PHE A 41 -22.20 23.25 -3.99
N ARG A 42 -23.43 23.01 -4.46
CA ARG A 42 -23.71 21.88 -5.35
C ARG A 42 -22.88 21.93 -6.64
N VAL A 43 -22.65 23.12 -7.18
CA VAL A 43 -21.80 23.30 -8.37
C VAL A 43 -20.34 23.02 -8.05
N LEU A 44 -19.82 23.51 -6.92
CA LEU A 44 -18.44 23.30 -6.50
C LEU A 44 -18.14 21.85 -6.08
N SER A 45 -19.16 21.07 -5.71
CA SER A 45 -19.05 19.64 -5.45
C SER A 45 -18.92 18.77 -6.71
N ASP A 46 -19.05 19.34 -7.91
CA ASP A 46 -18.85 18.61 -9.17
C ASP A 46 -17.35 18.36 -9.42
N GLU A 47 -16.87 17.19 -8.99
CA GLU A 47 -15.47 16.75 -9.15
C GLU A 47 -15.03 16.59 -10.61
N THR A 48 -15.95 16.65 -11.58
CA THR A 48 -15.59 16.65 -13.00
C THR A 48 -15.13 18.02 -13.48
N LYS A 49 -15.52 19.10 -12.77
CA LYS A 49 -15.29 20.50 -13.15
C LYS A 49 -14.42 21.27 -12.15
N PHE A 50 -14.41 20.87 -10.89
CA PHE A 50 -13.65 21.57 -9.84
C PHE A 50 -12.94 20.59 -8.91
N VAL A 51 -11.80 21.04 -8.35
CA VAL A 51 -11.15 20.40 -7.21
C VAL A 51 -11.06 21.43 -6.09
N VAL A 52 -11.50 21.04 -4.89
CA VAL A 52 -11.47 21.88 -3.69
C VAL A 52 -10.35 21.37 -2.78
N ALA A 53 -9.33 22.20 -2.55
CA ALA A 53 -8.32 21.98 -1.53
C ALA A 53 -8.69 22.79 -0.29
N HIS A 54 -9.09 22.10 0.78
CA HIS A 54 -9.52 22.74 2.03
C HIS A 54 -8.39 23.52 2.69
N GLY A 55 -8.69 24.76 3.10
CA GLY A 55 -7.79 25.59 3.87
C GLY A 55 -7.89 25.34 5.38
N GLU A 56 -7.25 26.20 6.17
CA GLU A 56 -7.08 26.10 7.62
C GLU A 56 -7.91 27.13 8.40
N GLU A 57 -8.49 28.16 7.75
CA GLU A 57 -9.34 29.15 8.42
C GLU A 57 -10.60 28.50 9.03
N ASP A 58 -10.94 28.91 10.26
CA ASP A 58 -12.14 28.46 10.95
C ASP A 58 -13.41 28.86 10.17
N CYS A 59 -14.40 27.96 10.12
CA CYS A 59 -15.69 28.27 9.52
C CYS A 59 -16.38 29.35 10.35
N SER A 60 -16.44 30.58 9.85
CA SER A 60 -17.37 31.57 10.40
C SER A 60 -18.80 31.06 10.24
N SER A 61 -19.64 31.32 11.22
CA SER A 61 -21.04 30.84 11.34
C SER A 61 -21.96 31.21 10.16
N ASP A 62 -21.48 32.00 9.20
CA ASP A 62 -22.24 32.50 8.05
C ASP A 62 -22.05 31.68 6.75
N LEU A 63 -21.15 30.69 6.74
CA LEU A 63 -20.82 29.89 5.55
C LEU A 63 -21.05 28.40 5.84
N ASN A 64 -22.19 27.86 5.38
CA ASN A 64 -22.56 26.44 5.44
C ASN A 64 -21.49 25.49 4.82
N GLY A 65 -20.38 25.25 5.53
CA GLY A 65 -19.51 24.08 5.35
C GLY A 65 -18.20 24.24 4.56
N MET A 66 -17.98 25.27 3.72
CA MET A 66 -16.65 25.51 3.10
C MET A 66 -15.91 26.68 3.75
N ARG A 67 -14.64 26.44 4.05
CA ARG A 67 -13.74 27.43 4.64
C ARG A 67 -13.40 28.54 3.63
N PRO A 68 -13.38 29.83 4.02
CA PRO A 68 -13.15 30.95 3.11
C PRO A 68 -11.84 30.87 2.32
N ASP A 69 -10.81 30.28 2.92
CA ASP A 69 -9.47 30.09 2.35
C ASP A 69 -9.31 28.81 1.51
N SER A 70 -10.37 27.99 1.39
CA SER A 70 -10.34 26.79 0.56
C SER A 70 -10.05 27.16 -0.90
N LEU A 71 -9.01 26.57 -1.50
CA LEU A 71 -8.61 26.84 -2.88
C LEU A 71 -9.47 26.01 -3.84
N ILE A 72 -10.10 26.68 -4.80
CA ILE A 72 -10.90 26.07 -5.85
C ILE A 72 -10.09 26.09 -7.14
N VAL A 73 -9.89 24.92 -7.74
CA VAL A 73 -9.10 24.74 -8.97
C VAL A 73 -9.99 24.24 -10.10
N ALA A 74 -9.89 24.85 -11.28
CA ALA A 74 -10.67 24.47 -12.46
C ALA A 74 -10.16 23.17 -13.10
N LYS A 75 -11.07 22.22 -13.36
CA LYS A 75 -10.80 20.89 -13.91
C LYS A 75 -11.52 20.67 -15.23
N THR A 76 -10.88 19.95 -16.14
CA THR A 76 -11.51 19.51 -17.39
C THR A 76 -10.97 18.17 -17.89
N GLY A 77 -11.81 17.42 -18.59
CA GLY A 77 -11.43 16.21 -19.32
C GLY A 77 -10.82 16.47 -20.71
N LEU A 78 -10.83 17.72 -21.20
CA LEU A 78 -10.31 18.07 -22.53
C LEU A 78 -8.79 17.87 -22.61
N ARG A 79 -8.31 17.33 -23.73
CA ARG A 79 -6.89 17.11 -24.02
C ARG A 79 -6.56 17.56 -25.45
N VAL A 80 -5.31 17.91 -25.70
CA VAL A 80 -4.81 18.28 -27.04
C VAL A 80 -4.44 17.03 -27.82
N CYS A 81 -4.90 16.95 -29.08
CA CYS A 81 -4.56 15.87 -29.98
C CYS A 81 -3.06 15.90 -30.31
N GLN A 82 -2.41 14.74 -30.25
CA GLN A 82 -0.97 14.62 -30.50
C GLN A 82 -0.64 14.32 -31.97
N THR A 83 -1.66 14.13 -32.82
CA THR A 83 -1.52 13.68 -34.22
C THR A 83 -1.94 14.80 -35.18
N LEU A 84 -1.04 15.18 -36.08
CA LEU A 84 -1.18 16.33 -37.00
C LEU A 84 -2.31 16.15 -38.05
N ASN A 85 -2.68 14.91 -38.39
CA ASN A 85 -3.67 14.58 -39.41
C ASN A 85 -4.71 13.58 -38.85
N CYS A 86 -5.34 13.95 -37.75
CA CYS A 86 -6.33 13.10 -37.10
C CYS A 86 -7.74 13.45 -37.57
N ASN A 87 -8.46 12.47 -38.12
CA ASN A 87 -9.86 12.63 -38.47
C ASN A 87 -10.73 12.03 -37.36
N ASN A 88 -11.54 12.87 -36.72
CA ASN A 88 -12.58 12.47 -35.76
C ASN A 88 -12.09 11.81 -34.45
N CYS A 89 -11.18 12.46 -33.72
CA CYS A 89 -10.83 12.05 -32.36
C CYS A 89 -11.51 12.90 -31.27
N GLY A 90 -11.63 12.35 -30.06
CA GLY A 90 -12.23 13.04 -28.91
C GLY A 90 -11.35 14.11 -28.26
N ASN A 91 -10.33 14.62 -28.95
CA ASN A 91 -9.36 15.60 -28.44
C ASN A 91 -9.37 16.89 -29.26
N LEU A 92 -8.94 17.99 -28.65
CA LEU A 92 -8.85 19.30 -29.29
C LEU A 92 -7.70 19.33 -30.29
N HIS A 93 -7.99 19.72 -31.52
CA HIS A 93 -6.97 19.93 -32.54
C HIS A 93 -6.43 21.35 -32.39
N LEU A 94 -5.39 21.49 -31.57
CA LEU A 94 -4.73 22.76 -31.27
C LEU A 94 -3.22 22.59 -31.36
N CYS A 95 -2.53 23.65 -31.73
CA CYS A 95 -1.08 23.68 -31.64
C CYS A 95 -0.66 23.63 -30.18
N ARG A 96 0.09 22.60 -29.79
CA ARG A 96 0.72 22.50 -28.45
C ARG A 96 1.42 23.80 -28.05
N TYR A 97 2.21 24.38 -28.97
CA TYR A 97 3.02 25.56 -28.70
C TYR A 97 2.18 26.84 -28.57
N PHE A 98 1.03 26.89 -29.24
CA PHE A 98 0.03 27.94 -29.01
C PHE A 98 -0.54 27.84 -27.59
N VAL A 99 -0.90 26.63 -27.14
CA VAL A 99 -1.40 26.43 -25.78
C VAL A 99 -0.35 26.77 -24.71
N CYS A 100 0.92 26.48 -24.97
CA CYS A 100 2.03 26.89 -24.10
C CYS A 100 2.32 28.42 -24.15
N GLY A 101 1.71 29.15 -25.09
CA GLY A 101 1.80 30.60 -25.21
C GLY A 101 2.89 31.11 -26.17
N GLN A 102 3.66 30.24 -26.82
CA GLN A 102 4.69 30.64 -27.78
C GLN A 102 4.90 29.62 -28.90
N CYS A 103 4.32 29.87 -30.07
CA CYS A 103 4.57 29.10 -31.29
C CYS A 103 5.48 29.86 -32.26
N ARG A 104 6.67 29.32 -32.53
CA ARG A 104 7.66 29.91 -33.44
C ARG A 104 7.19 30.07 -34.89
N PHE A 105 6.12 29.37 -35.28
CA PHE A 105 5.60 29.38 -36.64
C PHE A 105 4.46 30.38 -36.87
N GLY A 106 3.90 30.97 -35.81
CA GLY A 106 2.79 31.93 -35.90
C GLY A 106 1.69 31.44 -36.85
N ASP A 107 1.26 32.31 -37.75
CA ASP A 107 0.20 32.04 -38.74
C ASP A 107 0.58 30.99 -39.80
N LYS A 108 1.87 30.65 -39.91
CA LYS A 108 2.38 29.59 -40.80
C LYS A 108 2.36 28.20 -40.15
N CYS A 109 1.81 28.07 -38.94
CA CYS A 109 1.73 26.79 -38.26
C CYS A 109 0.73 25.85 -38.95
N LYS A 110 1.10 24.58 -39.09
CA LYS A 110 0.18 23.54 -39.62
C LYS A 110 -0.91 23.14 -38.62
N ASN A 111 -0.74 23.47 -37.35
CA ASN A 111 -1.72 23.22 -36.30
C ASN A 111 -2.54 24.49 -36.02
N LEU A 112 -3.80 24.33 -35.63
CA LEU A 112 -4.71 25.44 -35.36
C LEU A 112 -4.25 26.26 -34.14
N HIS A 113 -4.29 27.59 -34.29
CA HIS A 113 -4.04 28.60 -33.25
C HIS A 113 -5.32 29.30 -32.80
N THR A 114 -6.47 28.67 -33.02
CA THR A 114 -7.77 29.19 -32.59
C THR A 114 -8.58 28.06 -31.98
N VAL A 115 -9.23 28.35 -30.86
CA VAL A 115 -10.09 27.39 -30.18
C VAL A 115 -11.44 27.25 -30.87
N ASP A 116 -11.88 28.30 -31.56
CA ASP A 116 -13.15 28.37 -32.28
C ASP A 116 -13.02 27.77 -33.69
N SER A 117 -12.79 26.46 -33.72
CA SER A 117 -12.88 25.69 -34.97
C SER A 117 -14.11 24.78 -34.94
N PRO A 118 -14.74 24.51 -36.10
CA PRO A 118 -15.91 23.62 -36.17
C PRO A 118 -15.65 22.23 -35.55
N GLY A 119 -14.42 21.72 -35.64
CA GLY A 119 -14.03 20.45 -35.04
C GLY A 119 -13.90 20.46 -33.52
N ASN A 120 -13.58 21.62 -32.92
CA ASN A 120 -13.46 21.77 -31.47
C ASN A 120 -14.80 22.16 -30.82
N ALA A 121 -15.69 22.86 -31.55
CA ALA A 121 -16.94 23.43 -31.02
C ALA A 121 -17.80 22.40 -30.26
N VAL A 122 -17.97 21.20 -30.81
CA VAL A 122 -18.75 20.11 -30.17
C VAL A 122 -18.12 19.65 -28.85
N LEU A 123 -16.79 19.53 -28.81
CA LEU A 123 -16.06 19.12 -27.61
C LEU A 123 -16.12 20.19 -26.52
N LEU A 124 -15.97 21.47 -26.92
CA LEU A 124 -16.07 22.60 -26.00
C LEU A 124 -17.48 22.77 -25.45
N GLN A 125 -18.51 22.58 -26.28
CA GLN A 125 -19.91 22.61 -25.85
C GLN A 125 -20.20 21.47 -24.85
N LYS A 126 -19.74 20.24 -25.15
CA LYS A 126 -19.90 19.09 -24.25
C LYS A 126 -19.21 19.30 -22.90
N ALA A 127 -18.05 19.95 -22.90
CA ALA A 127 -17.32 20.29 -21.70
C ALA A 127 -17.88 21.53 -20.96
N GLY A 128 -18.83 22.26 -21.56
CA GLY A 128 -19.43 23.45 -20.98
C GLY A 128 -18.49 24.66 -20.93
N VAL A 129 -17.55 24.77 -21.88
CA VAL A 129 -16.52 25.83 -21.95
C VAL A 129 -16.41 26.48 -23.33
N SER A 130 -17.46 26.38 -24.16
CA SER A 130 -17.50 26.92 -25.53
C SER A 130 -17.37 28.45 -25.60
N GLU A 131 -17.67 29.17 -24.53
CA GLU A 131 -17.60 30.64 -24.46
C GLU A 131 -16.31 31.15 -23.80
N LEU A 132 -15.33 30.28 -23.49
CA LEU A 132 -14.02 30.73 -23.02
C LEU A 132 -13.19 31.27 -24.19
N ASN A 133 -12.48 32.37 -23.96
CA ASN A 133 -11.51 32.86 -24.95
C ASN A 133 -10.25 31.98 -24.99
N ASP A 134 -9.41 32.20 -26.01
CA ASP A 134 -8.16 31.44 -26.21
C ASP A 134 -7.27 31.42 -24.95
N GLN A 135 -7.08 32.56 -24.30
CA GLN A 135 -6.22 32.68 -23.11
C GLN A 135 -6.75 31.85 -21.93
N GLN A 136 -8.06 31.93 -21.68
CA GLN A 136 -8.73 31.19 -20.61
C GLN A 136 -8.70 29.69 -20.85
N LEU A 137 -8.97 29.25 -22.09
CA LEU A 137 -8.94 27.83 -22.43
C LEU A 137 -7.50 27.28 -22.41
N CYS A 138 -6.52 28.04 -22.89
CA CYS A 138 -5.12 27.67 -22.80
C CYS A 138 -4.66 27.53 -21.34
N CYS A 139 -5.06 28.44 -20.45
CA CYS A 139 -4.83 28.33 -19.00
C CYS A 139 -5.43 27.02 -18.44
N LEU A 140 -6.68 26.73 -18.77
CA LEU A 140 -7.38 25.53 -18.32
C LEU A 140 -6.68 24.25 -18.78
N LEU A 141 -6.27 24.19 -20.06
CA LEU A 141 -5.58 23.04 -20.64
C LEU A 141 -4.18 22.86 -20.03
N LEU A 142 -3.42 23.94 -19.83
CA LEU A 142 -2.05 23.89 -19.33
C LEU A 142 -1.93 23.22 -17.95
N GLN A 143 -2.95 23.38 -17.09
CA GLN A 143 -2.99 22.73 -15.78
C GLN A 143 -3.68 21.35 -15.77
N ASN A 144 -4.43 20.98 -16.81
CA ASN A 144 -5.20 19.72 -16.86
C ASN A 144 -4.61 18.65 -17.79
N ASP A 145 -3.88 19.03 -18.83
CA ASP A 145 -3.33 18.11 -19.81
C ASP A 145 -1.87 17.73 -19.47
N PRO A 146 -1.60 16.44 -19.15
CA PRO A 146 -0.25 15.95 -18.88
C PRO A 146 0.70 16.08 -20.07
N TYR A 147 0.20 16.06 -21.31
CA TYR A 147 1.02 16.10 -22.52
C TYR A 147 1.77 17.43 -22.68
N LEU A 148 1.19 18.54 -22.20
CA LEU A 148 1.67 19.90 -22.47
C LEU A 148 2.95 20.27 -21.73
N LEU A 149 3.11 19.82 -20.48
CA LEU A 149 4.24 20.19 -19.61
C LEU A 149 4.94 18.96 -19.03
N PRO A 150 6.26 19.03 -18.80
CA PRO A 150 7.01 17.95 -18.17
C PRO A 150 6.55 17.73 -16.72
N GLU A 151 6.70 16.51 -16.22
CA GLU A 151 6.36 16.19 -14.83
C GLU A 151 7.44 16.65 -13.84
N ILE A 152 7.05 16.82 -12.58
CA ILE A 152 8.01 16.92 -11.47
C ILE A 152 8.63 15.54 -11.24
N CYS A 153 9.95 15.45 -11.20
CA CYS A 153 10.63 14.17 -11.07
C CYS A 153 10.32 13.52 -9.70
N PRO A 154 9.67 12.34 -9.68
CA PRO A 154 9.33 11.66 -8.42
C PRO A 154 10.58 11.11 -7.73
N HIS A 155 11.61 10.73 -8.50
CA HIS A 155 12.89 10.27 -7.96
C HIS A 155 13.70 11.42 -7.36
N TYR A 156 13.61 12.63 -7.93
CA TYR A 156 14.23 13.82 -7.33
C TYR A 156 13.61 14.12 -5.97
N ASN A 157 12.30 13.96 -5.81
CA ASN A 157 11.59 14.20 -4.55
C ASN A 157 11.69 13.03 -3.54
N LYS A 158 12.43 11.95 -3.86
CA LYS A 158 12.66 10.78 -2.98
C LYS A 158 14.16 10.57 -2.76
N GLY A 159 14.54 9.87 -1.70
CA GLY A 159 15.94 9.53 -1.42
C GLY A 159 16.85 10.69 -0.97
N ASN A 160 18.12 10.34 -0.72
CA ASN A 160 19.13 11.23 -0.14
C ASN A 160 20.03 11.85 -1.23
N GLY A 161 20.67 13.00 -0.94
CA GLY A 161 21.57 13.71 -1.86
C GLY A 161 20.91 14.88 -2.61
N VAL A 162 21.72 15.66 -3.32
CA VAL A 162 21.31 16.89 -4.04
C VAL A 162 20.32 16.64 -5.19
N HIS A 163 20.30 15.41 -5.72
CA HIS A 163 19.38 14.98 -6.78
C HIS A 163 18.37 13.93 -6.30
N GLY A 164 18.29 13.68 -4.98
CA GLY A 164 17.51 12.58 -4.44
C GLY A 164 17.93 11.23 -5.04
N SER A 165 16.94 10.39 -5.37
CA SER A 165 17.13 9.10 -6.05
C SER A 165 17.22 9.22 -7.57
N CYS A 166 17.21 10.43 -8.15
CA CYS A 166 17.28 10.61 -9.60
C CYS A 166 18.68 10.32 -10.14
N LYS A 167 18.83 9.20 -10.87
CA LYS A 167 20.11 8.79 -11.49
C LYS A 167 20.48 9.61 -12.72
N PHE A 168 19.52 10.34 -13.31
CA PHE A 168 19.73 11.11 -14.52
C PHE A 168 20.30 12.51 -14.25
N GLN A 169 20.19 13.03 -13.02
CA GLN A 169 20.77 14.31 -12.59
C GLN A 169 20.48 15.45 -13.61
N SER A 170 21.53 16.11 -14.14
CA SER A 170 21.42 17.17 -15.15
C SER A 170 20.88 16.73 -16.52
N LYS A 171 20.82 15.41 -16.77
CA LYS A 171 20.23 14.80 -17.97
C LYS A 171 18.76 14.39 -17.78
N CYS A 172 18.17 14.61 -16.60
CA CYS A 172 16.76 14.30 -16.37
C CYS A 172 15.86 15.22 -17.21
N THR A 173 14.85 14.65 -17.85
CA THR A 173 13.86 15.39 -18.66
C THR A 173 12.66 15.88 -17.84
N SER A 174 12.58 15.48 -16.57
CA SER A 174 11.57 15.91 -15.61
C SER A 174 12.12 17.03 -14.72
N LEU A 175 11.24 17.86 -14.15
CA LEU A 175 11.66 19.01 -13.38
C LEU A 175 12.13 18.61 -11.98
N HIS A 176 13.27 19.15 -11.56
CA HIS A 176 13.87 18.92 -10.25
C HIS A 176 13.46 20.03 -9.28
N VAL A 177 12.19 20.05 -8.90
CA VAL A 177 11.62 21.01 -7.95
C VAL A 177 10.94 20.26 -6.80
N CYS A 178 10.99 20.83 -5.60
CA CYS A 178 10.33 20.31 -4.42
C CYS A 178 8.81 20.28 -4.61
N GLN A 179 8.21 19.10 -4.56
CA GLN A 179 6.76 18.94 -4.70
C GLN A 179 6.01 19.60 -3.53
N HIS A 180 6.55 19.52 -2.32
CA HIS A 180 5.95 20.12 -1.12
C HIS A 180 6.01 21.65 -1.14
N PHE A 181 7.05 22.23 -1.74
CA PHE A 181 7.12 23.67 -1.94
C PHE A 181 6.01 24.16 -2.86
N LEU A 182 5.77 23.44 -3.96
CA LEU A 182 4.70 23.77 -4.90
C LEU A 182 3.31 23.64 -4.28
N LEU A 183 3.13 22.70 -3.34
CA LEU A 183 1.87 22.56 -2.57
C LEU A 183 1.74 23.59 -1.43
N GLY A 184 2.81 24.28 -1.06
CA GLY A 184 2.85 25.20 0.07
C GLY A 184 2.99 24.52 1.43
N ASP A 185 3.37 23.23 1.49
CA ASP A 185 3.47 22.43 2.72
C ASP A 185 4.91 21.95 3.03
N CYS A 186 5.92 22.58 2.43
CA CYS A 186 7.31 22.23 2.70
C CYS A 186 7.76 22.67 4.09
N LYS A 187 7.91 21.69 4.99
CA LYS A 187 8.35 21.89 6.39
C LYS A 187 9.82 22.32 6.56
N PHE A 188 10.59 22.34 5.48
CA PHE A 188 12.03 22.60 5.55
C PHE A 188 12.42 23.98 5.04
N ASP A 189 11.50 24.71 4.40
CA ASP A 189 11.74 26.05 3.83
C ASP A 189 13.13 26.19 3.17
N ALA A 190 13.95 27.18 3.56
CA ALA A 190 15.31 27.38 3.04
C ALA A 190 16.28 26.20 3.31
N ALA A 191 16.00 25.36 4.32
CA ALA A 191 16.78 24.16 4.64
C ALA A 191 16.36 22.92 3.83
N CYS A 192 15.38 23.06 2.91
CA CYS A 192 14.95 21.98 2.05
C CYS A 192 16.08 21.53 1.12
N LYS A 193 16.33 20.22 1.06
CA LYS A 193 17.30 19.62 0.13
C LYS A 193 16.81 19.54 -1.31
N ARG A 194 15.66 20.11 -1.60
CA ARG A 194 15.00 20.12 -2.91
C ARG A 194 14.79 21.57 -3.31
N ALA A 195 14.93 21.88 -4.59
CA ALA A 195 14.86 23.24 -5.09
C ALA A 195 13.46 23.84 -4.85
N HIS A 196 13.42 25.02 -4.24
CA HIS A 196 12.22 25.86 -4.10
C HIS A 196 12.14 26.90 -5.22
N THR A 197 12.91 26.70 -6.28
CA THR A 197 12.92 27.52 -7.47
C THR A 197 13.04 26.63 -8.69
N PHE A 198 12.59 27.12 -9.83
CA PHE A 198 12.85 26.48 -11.11
C PHE A 198 14.26 26.88 -11.55
N ASP A 199 15.20 25.95 -11.43
CA ASP A 199 16.59 26.17 -11.81
C ASP A 199 16.77 26.36 -13.33
N SER A 200 17.96 26.80 -13.75
CA SER A 200 18.26 27.04 -15.18
C SER A 200 18.02 25.82 -16.07
N SER A 201 18.18 24.61 -15.52
CA SER A 201 17.86 23.37 -16.24
C SER A 201 16.34 23.21 -16.46
N SER A 202 15.55 23.44 -15.41
CA SER A 202 14.09 23.40 -15.46
C SER A 202 13.54 24.45 -16.43
N ILE A 203 14.06 25.68 -16.38
CA ILE A 203 13.68 26.74 -17.31
C ILE A 203 14.02 26.34 -18.75
N ARG A 204 15.21 25.76 -19.01
CA ARG A 204 15.57 25.28 -20.34
C ARG A 204 14.63 24.19 -20.86
N ILE A 205 14.23 23.23 -20.02
CA ILE A 205 13.26 22.18 -20.40
C ILE A 205 11.92 22.82 -20.76
N LEU A 206 11.45 23.77 -19.96
CA LEU A 206 10.16 24.46 -20.17
C LEU A 206 10.18 25.35 -21.42
N SER A 207 11.25 26.10 -21.65
CA SER A 207 11.46 26.87 -22.90
C SER A 207 11.51 25.94 -24.11
N GLY A 208 12.17 24.78 -24.00
CA GLY A 208 12.21 23.77 -25.05
C GLY A 208 10.83 23.17 -25.37
N ARG A 209 9.88 23.22 -24.42
CA ARG A 209 8.47 22.86 -24.63
C ARG A 209 7.59 24.05 -25.08
N GLY A 210 8.21 25.21 -25.31
CA GLY A 210 7.60 26.43 -25.83
C GLY A 210 6.70 27.17 -24.85
N LEU A 211 7.01 27.09 -23.55
CA LEU A 211 6.30 27.86 -22.53
C LEU A 211 6.68 29.35 -22.63
N SER A 212 5.67 30.23 -22.69
CA SER A 212 5.90 31.68 -22.80
C SER A 212 6.49 32.29 -21.51
N PRO A 213 7.19 33.44 -21.60
CA PRO A 213 7.68 34.16 -20.41
C PRO A 213 6.59 34.52 -19.40
N ASP A 214 5.37 34.82 -19.88
CA ASP A 214 4.23 35.13 -19.01
C ASP A 214 3.76 33.93 -18.21
N ASN A 215 3.74 32.75 -18.83
CA ASN A 215 3.46 31.49 -18.14
C ASN A 215 4.62 31.10 -17.21
N MET A 216 5.87 31.45 -17.54
CA MET A 216 7.02 31.20 -16.68
C MET A 216 6.93 31.93 -15.34
N ARG A 217 6.38 33.15 -15.31
CA ARG A 217 6.16 33.90 -14.06
C ARG A 217 5.17 33.19 -13.12
N ASN A 218 4.26 32.39 -13.67
CA ASN A 218 3.19 31.71 -12.94
C ASN A 218 3.42 30.20 -12.76
N LEU A 219 4.65 29.71 -12.98
CA LEU A 219 4.97 28.27 -12.92
C LEU A 219 4.58 27.60 -11.60
N HIS A 220 4.79 28.30 -10.49
CA HIS A 220 4.44 27.79 -9.17
C HIS A 220 2.95 27.48 -9.05
N LEU A 221 2.06 28.37 -9.53
CA LEU A 221 0.61 28.17 -9.54
C LEU A 221 0.20 27.05 -10.51
N ILE A 222 0.75 27.05 -11.73
CA ILE A 222 0.43 26.04 -12.74
C ILE A 222 0.74 24.63 -12.21
N TYR A 223 1.93 24.44 -11.62
CA TYR A 223 2.31 23.14 -11.07
C TYR A 223 1.61 22.81 -9.75
N ARG A 224 1.29 23.79 -8.89
CA ARG A 224 0.44 23.58 -7.72
C ARG A 224 -0.93 23.03 -8.13
N ASN A 225 -1.59 23.67 -9.11
CA ASN A 225 -2.88 23.24 -9.63
C ASN A 225 -2.80 21.83 -10.22
N ARG A 226 -1.76 21.53 -11.02
CA ARG A 226 -1.51 20.18 -11.57
C ARG A 226 -1.36 19.11 -10.50
N LEU A 227 -0.64 19.39 -9.41
CA LEU A 227 -0.45 18.45 -8.31
C LEU A 227 -1.77 18.18 -7.56
N LEU A 228 -2.57 19.23 -7.32
CA LEU A 228 -3.90 19.10 -6.70
C LEU A 228 -4.87 18.30 -7.59
N LEU A 229 -4.89 18.61 -8.90
CA LEU A 229 -5.70 17.88 -9.89
C LEU A 229 -5.30 16.40 -10.02
N SER A 230 -4.06 16.05 -9.67
CA SER A 230 -3.55 14.66 -9.66
C SER A 230 -3.80 13.91 -8.33
N GLY A 231 -4.51 14.53 -7.37
CA GLY A 231 -4.89 13.90 -6.10
C GLY A 231 -3.90 14.07 -4.94
N ASN A 232 -2.89 14.95 -5.06
CA ASN A 232 -2.02 15.30 -3.93
C ASN A 232 -2.72 16.30 -3.00
N ARG A 233 -2.58 16.14 -1.67
CA ARG A 233 -3.20 17.02 -0.66
C ARG A 233 -2.15 17.91 0.02
N VAL A 234 -2.52 19.15 0.35
CA VAL A 234 -1.72 20.08 1.17
C VAL A 234 -1.70 19.57 2.62
N ARG A 235 -0.52 19.45 3.24
CA ARG A 235 -0.39 19.09 4.67
C ARG A 235 -0.22 20.35 5.54
N SER A 236 -0.91 20.40 6.68
CA SER A 236 -0.83 21.55 7.60
C SER A 236 0.52 21.66 8.33
N PRO A 237 1.02 22.89 8.59
CA PRO A 237 2.16 23.13 9.45
C PRO A 237 1.76 23.00 10.92
N VAL A 238 2.35 22.03 11.62
CA VAL A 238 2.27 21.94 13.10
C VAL A 238 3.35 22.87 13.66
N LYS A 239 2.96 23.86 14.49
CA LYS A 239 3.88 24.83 15.14
C LYS A 239 4.85 24.12 16.10
N GLU A 240 6.13 24.46 16.01
CA GLU A 240 7.25 23.96 16.83
C GLU A 240 7.35 24.63 18.22
N ALA A 241 7.83 23.88 19.22
CA ALA A 241 8.53 24.38 20.40
C ALA A 241 9.82 23.56 20.61
N GLU A 242 10.82 24.15 21.28
CA GLU A 242 12.26 24.14 20.98
C GLU A 242 13.10 22.88 21.32
N LYS A 243 14.28 22.77 20.65
CA LYS A 243 15.38 21.77 20.76
C LYS A 243 16.59 22.34 21.53
N PRO A 244 17.52 21.58 22.18
CA PRO A 244 18.66 20.88 21.47
C PRO A 244 19.39 19.72 22.26
N PRO A 245 20.54 19.11 21.85
CA PRO A 245 21.13 18.64 20.56
C PRO A 245 21.61 17.14 20.62
N PRO A 246 22.51 16.60 19.75
CA PRO A 246 22.32 16.21 18.35
C PRO A 246 22.55 14.69 18.00
N ALA A 247 21.94 14.30 16.86
CA ALA A 247 22.34 13.28 15.86
C ALA A 247 22.00 11.78 16.05
N ALA A 248 20.94 11.31 15.36
CA ALA A 248 21.05 10.47 14.14
C ALA A 248 19.67 10.17 13.46
N ARG A 249 19.59 10.59 12.19
CA ARG A 249 18.72 10.22 11.04
C ARG A 249 17.64 9.11 11.17
N GLN A 250 16.38 9.41 10.82
CA GLN A 250 15.38 8.49 10.21
C GLN A 250 14.48 9.25 9.20
N LEU A 251 14.41 8.92 7.90
CA LEU A 251 13.71 7.84 7.15
C LEU A 251 12.16 7.92 7.12
N SER A 252 11.67 8.35 5.94
CA SER A 252 10.45 7.96 5.22
C SER A 252 9.19 7.52 5.99
N ASN A 253 8.11 8.32 5.91
CA ASN A 253 6.76 7.88 6.29
C ASN A 253 6.03 7.22 5.10
N THR A 254 6.17 5.90 5.02
CA THR A 254 5.10 4.98 4.61
C THR A 254 3.91 5.16 5.57
N THR A 255 2.67 5.06 5.10
CA THR A 255 1.51 4.86 5.99
C THR A 255 1.59 3.46 6.57
N VAL A 256 2.36 3.35 7.64
CA VAL A 256 2.47 2.21 8.54
C VAL A 256 1.24 2.25 9.44
N SER A 257 0.52 1.13 9.57
CA SER A 257 -0.61 1.05 10.50
C SER A 257 -0.10 1.28 11.94
N GLU A 258 -0.88 1.93 12.81
CA GLU A 258 -0.48 2.04 14.23
C GLU A 258 -0.23 0.67 14.86
N ALA A 259 -0.92 -0.37 14.38
CA ALA A 259 -0.70 -1.76 14.78
C ALA A 259 0.74 -2.24 14.50
N ASP A 260 1.32 -1.90 13.35
CA ASP A 260 2.70 -2.26 13.02
C ASP A 260 3.73 -1.52 13.89
N ARG A 261 3.41 -0.29 14.35
CA ARG A 261 4.27 0.46 15.29
C ARG A 261 4.21 -0.10 16.72
N ASN A 262 3.12 -0.79 17.04
CA ASN A 262 2.85 -1.37 18.35
C ASN A 262 3.18 -2.89 18.41
N GLU A 263 3.60 -3.51 17.31
CA GLU A 263 4.05 -4.91 17.27
C GLU A 263 5.54 -5.04 17.64
N ILE A 264 5.89 -6.07 18.41
CA ILE A 264 7.28 -6.38 18.76
C ILE A 264 7.96 -7.11 17.58
N CYS A 265 9.16 -6.63 17.21
CA CYS A 265 9.93 -7.14 16.09
C CYS A 265 10.49 -8.56 16.35
N LEU A 266 9.90 -9.58 15.73
CA LEU A 266 10.38 -10.97 15.80
C LEU A 266 11.85 -11.13 15.37
N TYR A 267 12.28 -10.38 14.35
CA TYR A 267 13.68 -10.42 13.89
C TYR A 267 14.64 -9.85 14.94
N PHE A 268 14.21 -8.86 15.73
CA PHE A 268 15.06 -8.31 16.79
C PHE A 268 15.24 -9.29 17.94
N ILE A 269 14.17 -9.96 18.37
CA ILE A 269 14.24 -10.99 19.43
C ILE A 269 15.24 -12.10 19.03
N ARG A 270 15.27 -12.46 17.75
CA ARG A 270 16.20 -13.47 17.19
C ARG A 270 17.59 -12.91 16.85
N GLN A 271 17.91 -11.68 17.27
CA GLN A 271 19.17 -10.98 17.00
C GLN A 271 19.49 -10.74 15.51
N GLY A 272 18.48 -10.79 14.62
CA GLY A 272 18.62 -10.70 13.17
C GLY A 272 17.94 -9.49 12.53
N CYS A 273 17.55 -8.45 13.28
CA CYS A 273 16.92 -7.27 12.68
C CYS A 273 17.95 -6.39 11.95
N SER A 274 17.98 -6.49 10.62
CA SER A 274 18.85 -5.68 9.75
C SER A 274 18.54 -4.18 9.78
N PHE A 275 17.31 -3.80 10.16
CA PHE A 275 16.85 -2.41 10.20
C PHE A 275 17.36 -1.62 11.41
N LYS A 276 17.87 -2.29 12.47
CA LYS A 276 18.37 -1.66 13.71
C LYS A 276 17.41 -0.58 14.20
N ASP A 277 17.89 0.62 14.48
CA ASP A 277 17.05 1.71 15.03
C ASP A 277 15.94 2.16 14.08
N LYS A 278 16.07 1.91 12.76
CA LYS A 278 15.09 2.30 11.73
C LYS A 278 13.93 1.31 11.60
N CYS A 279 13.88 0.28 12.44
CA CYS A 279 12.78 -0.65 12.47
C CYS A 279 11.52 0.05 13.00
N ILE A 280 10.43 -0.05 12.25
CA ILE A 280 9.14 0.54 12.63
C ILE A 280 8.46 -0.19 13.81
N ARG A 281 8.87 -1.45 14.07
CA ARG A 281 8.36 -2.31 15.14
C ARG A 281 9.16 -2.12 16.42
N VAL A 282 8.55 -2.40 17.56
CA VAL A 282 9.20 -2.26 18.87
C VAL A 282 10.31 -3.30 19.04
N HIS A 283 11.51 -2.82 19.38
CA HIS A 283 12.65 -3.66 19.73
C HIS A 283 12.60 -3.98 21.23
N HIS A 284 12.18 -5.20 21.55
CA HIS A 284 12.12 -5.71 22.91
C HIS A 284 12.59 -7.17 22.95
N ARG A 285 13.16 -7.61 24.08
CA ARG A 285 13.76 -8.95 24.20
C ARG A 285 12.73 -10.05 24.48
N LEU A 286 11.60 -9.69 25.08
CA LEU A 286 10.48 -10.59 25.34
C LEU A 286 9.40 -10.45 24.27
N PRO A 287 8.57 -11.47 24.03
CA PRO A 287 7.49 -11.41 23.05
C PRO A 287 6.27 -10.60 23.51
N TYR A 288 6.35 -10.00 24.70
CA TYR A 288 5.35 -9.12 25.29
C TYR A 288 6.03 -7.92 25.94
N LYS A 289 5.32 -6.78 25.98
CA LYS A 289 5.79 -5.57 26.67
C LYS A 289 4.62 -4.83 27.29
N TRP A 290 4.72 -4.44 28.56
CA TRP A 290 3.67 -3.74 29.29
C TRP A 290 4.04 -2.29 29.56
N GLN A 291 3.14 -1.37 29.22
CA GLN A 291 3.36 0.07 29.36
C GLN A 291 2.14 0.78 29.96
N ILE A 292 2.39 1.83 30.72
CA ILE A 292 1.37 2.72 31.31
C ILE A 292 1.51 4.11 30.69
N LEU A 293 0.38 4.74 30.40
CA LEU A 293 0.34 6.12 29.89
C LEU A 293 0.66 7.09 31.03
N ASP A 294 1.61 7.97 30.79
CA ASP A 294 1.99 8.99 31.75
C ASP A 294 0.93 10.08 31.88
N GLN A 295 1.08 10.96 32.88
CA GLN A 295 0.15 12.04 33.16
C GLN A 295 0.06 13.08 32.04
N ASP A 296 1.02 13.09 31.13
CA ASP A 296 1.04 13.96 29.95
C ASP A 296 0.07 13.50 28.84
N GLY A 297 -0.50 12.29 28.94
CA GLY A 297 -1.43 11.72 27.97
C GLY A 297 -0.79 11.21 26.68
N GLU A 298 0.54 11.28 26.53
CA GLU A 298 1.25 10.95 25.28
C GLU A 298 2.37 9.91 25.51
N THR A 299 3.06 9.97 26.66
CA THR A 299 4.24 9.14 26.90
C THR A 299 3.88 7.78 27.49
N TRP A 300 4.32 6.70 26.86
CA TRP A 300 4.16 5.34 27.38
C TRP A 300 5.41 4.89 28.13
N ARG A 301 5.29 4.68 29.45
CA ARG A 301 6.38 4.20 30.32
C ARG A 301 6.28 2.72 30.59
N ASP A 302 7.42 2.05 30.67
CA ASP A 302 7.49 0.61 30.93
C ASP A 302 7.14 0.31 32.40
N LEU A 303 6.26 -0.66 32.63
CA LEU A 303 5.95 -1.16 33.97
C LEU A 303 7.10 -2.01 34.50
N SER A 304 7.43 -1.93 35.79
CA SER A 304 8.63 -2.57 36.37
C SER A 304 8.54 -4.10 36.49
N ALA A 305 7.33 -4.66 36.66
CA ALA A 305 7.11 -6.09 36.88
C ALA A 305 6.50 -6.80 35.65
N GLN A 306 7.03 -6.55 34.44
CA GLN A 306 6.40 -6.96 33.18
C GLN A 306 6.13 -8.47 33.07
N GLU A 307 7.07 -9.32 33.51
CA GLU A 307 6.92 -10.77 33.42
C GLU A 307 5.85 -11.29 34.40
N GLU A 308 5.75 -10.72 35.60
CA GLU A 308 4.71 -11.09 36.57
C GLU A 308 3.32 -10.64 36.11
N ILE A 309 3.25 -9.43 35.56
CA ILE A 309 2.01 -8.91 34.96
C ILE A 309 1.58 -9.81 33.80
N GLU A 310 2.50 -10.17 32.90
CA GLU A 310 2.21 -11.09 31.79
C GLU A 310 1.73 -12.45 32.29
N ARG A 311 2.47 -13.07 33.23
CA ARG A 311 2.10 -14.36 33.85
C ARG A 311 0.69 -14.33 34.41
N THR A 312 0.36 -13.26 35.13
CA THR A 312 -0.96 -13.08 35.74
C THR A 312 -2.03 -12.86 34.67
N TYR A 313 -1.74 -12.04 33.66
CA TYR A 313 -2.65 -11.76 32.53
C TYR A 313 -2.97 -13.01 31.72
N CYS A 314 -1.98 -13.86 31.43
CA CYS A 314 -2.12 -15.10 30.68
C CYS A 314 -3.13 -16.07 31.29
N ASN A 315 -3.36 -16.01 32.60
CA ASN A 315 -4.38 -16.82 33.26
C ASN A 315 -5.77 -16.16 33.14
N PRO A 316 -6.74 -16.80 32.47
CA PRO A 316 -8.06 -16.23 32.26
C PRO A 316 -8.86 -16.04 33.57
N ALA A 317 -8.48 -16.68 34.69
CA ALA A 317 -9.14 -16.49 35.97
C ALA A 317 -8.82 -15.14 36.64
N ASN A 318 -7.74 -14.48 36.22
CA ASN A 318 -7.29 -13.24 36.86
C ASN A 318 -7.88 -12.00 36.16
N ASP A 319 -8.45 -11.10 36.97
CA ASP A 319 -8.94 -9.79 36.52
C ASP A 319 -7.92 -8.68 36.75
N THR A 320 -6.97 -8.88 37.68
CA THR A 320 -5.96 -7.89 38.05
C THR A 320 -4.58 -8.51 38.24
N SER A 321 -3.52 -7.71 38.04
CA SER A 321 -2.15 -8.12 38.39
C SER A 321 -1.92 -8.13 39.90
N LEU A 322 -0.86 -8.81 40.35
CA LEU A 322 -0.38 -8.73 41.73
C LEU A 322 0.43 -7.46 41.99
N GLY A 323 0.48 -7.01 43.24
CA GLY A 323 1.34 -5.91 43.71
C GLY A 323 0.59 -4.64 44.14
N PRO A 324 1.32 -3.60 44.62
CA PRO A 324 0.75 -2.41 45.25
C PRO A 324 0.02 -1.46 44.27
N LYS A 325 0.34 -1.54 42.97
CA LYS A 325 -0.35 -0.82 41.90
C LYS A 325 -0.82 -1.82 40.85
N PRO A 326 -1.92 -2.55 41.11
CA PRO A 326 -2.36 -3.62 40.23
C PRO A 326 -2.90 -3.07 38.91
N VAL A 327 -2.54 -3.73 37.81
CA VAL A 327 -3.14 -3.50 36.49
C VAL A 327 -4.48 -4.23 36.46
N ASN A 328 -5.56 -3.52 36.15
CA ASN A 328 -6.86 -4.12 35.85
C ASN A 328 -6.87 -4.56 34.38
N PHE A 329 -7.02 -5.86 34.14
CA PHE A 329 -6.98 -6.47 32.82
C PHE A 329 -8.30 -6.34 32.03
N LEU A 330 -9.40 -6.07 32.72
CA LEU A 330 -10.71 -5.87 32.08
C LEU A 330 -10.80 -4.46 31.49
N THR A 331 -10.38 -3.45 32.26
CA THR A 331 -10.41 -2.04 31.83
C THR A 331 -9.12 -1.60 31.17
N MET A 332 -8.05 -2.39 31.26
CA MET A 332 -6.70 -2.05 30.81
C MET A 332 -6.20 -0.73 31.44
N THR A 333 -6.30 -0.63 32.77
CA THR A 333 -5.89 0.57 33.54
C THR A 333 -5.09 0.21 34.80
N CYS A 334 -4.22 1.11 35.27
CA CYS A 334 -3.52 1.01 36.56
C CYS A 334 -3.56 2.37 37.26
N ALA A 335 -4.09 2.41 38.49
CA ALA A 335 -4.28 3.64 39.26
C ALA A 335 -4.99 4.78 38.48
N GLY A 336 -5.96 4.43 37.63
CA GLY A 336 -6.70 5.37 36.78
C GLY A 336 -6.04 5.71 35.44
N SER A 337 -4.76 5.37 35.24
CA SER A 337 -4.05 5.60 33.97
C SER A 337 -4.23 4.42 33.00
N PRO A 338 -4.40 4.66 31.69
CA PRO A 338 -4.43 3.62 30.67
C PRO A 338 -3.15 2.77 30.63
N VAL A 339 -3.30 1.48 30.37
CA VAL A 339 -2.23 0.49 30.23
C VAL A 339 -2.37 -0.22 28.89
N ARG A 340 -1.25 -0.55 28.24
CA ARG A 340 -1.24 -1.35 27.00
C ARG A 340 -0.26 -2.51 27.08
N ARG A 341 -0.61 -3.58 26.38
CA ARG A 341 0.26 -4.75 26.13
C ARG A 341 0.64 -4.77 24.65
N LEU A 342 1.93 -4.72 24.35
CA LEU A 342 2.48 -4.96 23.02
C LEU A 342 2.83 -6.44 22.88
N SER A 343 2.72 -6.99 21.67
CA SER A 343 2.97 -8.40 21.39
C SER A 343 3.76 -8.60 20.10
N THR A 344 4.44 -9.73 19.97
CA THR A 344 4.88 -10.21 18.66
C THR A 344 3.69 -10.59 17.78
N ALA A 345 3.94 -10.80 16.48
CA ALA A 345 2.91 -11.26 15.55
C ALA A 345 2.22 -12.53 16.06
N SER A 346 0.91 -12.64 15.83
CA SER A 346 0.11 -13.82 16.21
C SER A 346 0.62 -15.08 15.51
N SER A 347 0.70 -16.20 16.23
CA SER A 347 1.24 -17.47 15.73
C SER A 347 0.48 -18.01 14.51
N VAL A 348 -0.79 -17.65 14.30
CA VAL A 348 -1.59 -18.07 13.13
C VAL A 348 -1.25 -17.31 11.85
N THR A 349 -0.53 -16.18 11.98
CA THR A 349 -0.14 -15.30 10.87
C THR A 349 1.26 -15.55 10.36
N LYS A 350 2.05 -16.37 11.06
CA LYS A 350 3.44 -16.68 10.72
C LYS A 350 3.67 -18.19 10.62
N PRO A 351 4.61 -18.63 9.78
CA PRO A 351 5.02 -20.02 9.74
C PRO A 351 5.54 -20.55 11.10
N PRO A 352 5.42 -21.85 11.41
CA PRO A 352 5.70 -22.41 12.75
C PRO A 352 7.15 -22.26 13.21
N HIS A 353 8.07 -22.11 12.27
CA HIS A 353 9.49 -21.91 12.54
C HIS A 353 9.84 -20.45 12.91
N PHE A 354 8.87 -19.53 12.82
CA PHE A 354 8.94 -18.24 13.50
C PHE A 354 8.66 -18.50 14.99
N ILE A 355 9.72 -18.85 15.69
CA ILE A 355 9.70 -18.97 17.15
C ILE A 355 9.32 -17.64 17.79
N LEU A 356 8.72 -17.70 18.99
CA LEU A 356 8.38 -16.53 19.81
C LEU A 356 7.29 -15.63 19.22
N THR A 357 6.50 -16.15 18.29
CA THR A 357 5.19 -15.59 17.93
C THR A 357 4.23 -15.70 19.12
N THR A 358 3.29 -14.76 19.23
CA THR A 358 2.31 -14.77 20.32
C THR A 358 1.22 -15.79 20.01
N GLU A 359 1.14 -16.84 20.80
CA GLU A 359 0.08 -17.85 20.71
C GLU A 359 -1.13 -17.39 21.53
N TRP A 360 -2.20 -16.99 20.85
CA TRP A 360 -3.44 -16.57 21.48
C TRP A 360 -4.38 -17.76 21.70
N ARG A 361 -4.90 -17.87 22.92
CA ARG A 361 -5.82 -18.91 23.38
C ARG A 361 -7.15 -18.29 23.76
N TRP A 362 -8.22 -19.04 23.50
CA TRP A 362 -9.58 -18.61 23.76
C TRP A 362 -10.19 -19.52 24.81
N TYR A 363 -10.83 -18.91 25.80
CA TYR A 363 -11.42 -19.58 26.94
C TYR A 363 -12.88 -19.20 27.10
N TRP A 364 -13.69 -20.12 27.61
CA TRP A 364 -15.06 -19.84 28.06
C TRP A 364 -15.23 -20.24 29.52
N LYS A 365 -16.04 -19.47 30.24
CA LYS A 365 -16.32 -19.68 31.67
C LYS A 365 -17.48 -20.66 31.84
N ASP A 366 -17.26 -21.74 32.58
CA ASP A 366 -18.32 -22.69 32.94
C ASP A 366 -19.15 -22.21 34.12
N ASP A 367 -20.21 -22.97 34.42
CA ASP A 367 -21.17 -22.64 35.48
C ASP A 367 -20.57 -22.80 36.89
N GLN A 368 -19.41 -23.47 37.02
CA GLN A 368 -18.64 -23.58 38.26
C GLN A 368 -17.61 -22.45 38.40
N GLY A 369 -17.52 -21.57 37.40
CA GLY A 369 -16.56 -20.47 37.35
C GLY A 369 -15.19 -20.86 36.81
N GLY A 370 -15.01 -22.11 36.36
CA GLY A 370 -13.80 -22.60 35.71
C GLY A 370 -13.66 -22.08 34.28
N TRP A 371 -12.42 -21.91 33.82
CA TRP A 371 -12.11 -21.47 32.45
C TRP A 371 -11.64 -22.65 31.61
N ASN A 372 -12.34 -22.90 30.52
CA ASN A 372 -12.09 -24.03 29.61
C ASN A 372 -11.61 -23.52 28.25
N GLU A 373 -10.53 -24.09 27.73
CA GLU A 373 -9.99 -23.69 26.42
C GLU A 373 -10.80 -24.31 25.27
N TYR A 374 -11.08 -23.51 24.23
CA TYR A 374 -11.73 -24.01 23.03
C TYR A 374 -10.84 -25.01 22.28
N GLY A 375 -11.34 -26.23 22.06
CA GLY A 375 -10.65 -27.29 21.33
C GLY A 375 -9.92 -28.31 22.23
N LEU A 376 -9.92 -28.11 23.55
CA LEU A 376 -9.36 -29.04 24.54
C LEU A 376 -10.50 -29.57 25.44
N GLU A 377 -11.44 -30.32 24.88
CA GLU A 377 -12.43 -31.05 25.69
C GLU A 377 -11.82 -32.37 26.19
N SER A 378 -12.08 -32.72 27.45
CA SER A 378 -11.51 -33.89 28.14
C SER A 378 -11.99 -35.24 27.61
N ASP A 379 -13.00 -35.26 26.73
CA ASP A 379 -13.63 -36.47 26.19
C ASP A 379 -13.35 -36.62 24.68
N PRO A 380 -12.55 -37.62 24.26
CA PRO A 380 -12.21 -37.88 22.85
C PRO A 380 -13.43 -38.16 21.95
N LYS A 381 -14.60 -38.49 22.52
CA LYS A 381 -15.85 -38.70 21.77
C LYS A 381 -16.60 -37.40 21.47
N ARG A 382 -16.14 -36.26 21.99
CA ARG A 382 -16.73 -34.92 21.83
C ARG A 382 -15.71 -33.96 21.22
N LEU A 383 -15.38 -34.17 19.95
CA LEU A 383 -14.57 -33.22 19.19
C LEU A 383 -15.30 -31.88 19.11
N ALA A 384 -14.77 -30.86 19.80
CA ALA A 384 -15.25 -29.51 19.67
C ALA A 384 -15.08 -29.03 18.22
N THR A 385 -16.16 -28.56 17.61
CA THR A 385 -16.18 -28.08 16.21
C THR A 385 -15.31 -26.84 15.98
N ILE A 386 -14.84 -26.19 17.05
CA ILE A 386 -14.09 -24.94 16.99
C ILE A 386 -12.93 -24.93 18.00
N THR A 387 -11.76 -24.44 17.55
CA THR A 387 -10.52 -24.42 18.33
C THR A 387 -10.02 -23.00 18.55
N SER A 388 -9.18 -22.78 19.57
CA SER A 388 -8.48 -21.50 19.81
C SER A 388 -7.82 -20.93 18.54
N GLN A 389 -7.17 -21.80 17.75
CA GLN A 389 -6.52 -21.40 16.50
C GLN A 389 -7.52 -20.92 15.44
N THR A 390 -8.68 -21.56 15.35
CA THR A 390 -9.75 -21.18 14.42
C THR A 390 -10.34 -19.83 14.82
N LEU A 391 -10.64 -19.64 16.10
CA LEU A 391 -11.14 -18.37 16.65
C LEU A 391 -10.17 -17.22 16.44
N GLU A 392 -8.88 -17.44 16.65
CA GLU A 392 -7.86 -16.41 16.43
C GLU A 392 -7.77 -15.99 14.95
N ASN A 393 -7.89 -16.94 14.01
CA ASN A 393 -7.92 -16.60 12.59
C ASN A 393 -9.16 -15.75 12.23
N ILE A 394 -10.33 -16.05 12.80
CA ILE A 394 -11.57 -15.30 12.53
C ILE A 394 -11.49 -13.91 13.15
N TYR A 395 -11.03 -13.82 14.40
CA TYR A 395 -10.86 -12.55 15.12
C TYR A 395 -9.93 -11.58 14.39
N LEU A 396 -8.78 -12.06 13.89
CA LEU A 396 -7.85 -11.23 13.13
C LEU A 396 -8.35 -10.83 11.74
N ALA A 397 -9.31 -11.56 11.18
CA ALA A 397 -9.87 -11.26 9.87
C ALA A 397 -10.90 -10.11 9.91
N ASP A 398 -11.39 -9.75 11.10
CA ASP A 398 -12.35 -8.67 11.41
C ASP A 398 -13.60 -8.70 10.50
N VAL A 399 -14.16 -9.90 10.30
CA VAL A 399 -15.24 -10.17 9.33
C VAL A 399 -16.56 -10.58 9.93
N GLU A 400 -16.54 -11.35 11.02
CA GLU A 400 -17.75 -11.89 11.64
C GLU A 400 -17.75 -11.50 13.12
N ASP A 401 -18.80 -10.81 13.56
CA ASP A 401 -19.00 -10.49 14.97
C ASP A 401 -19.59 -11.68 15.74
N GLU A 402 -20.26 -12.59 15.04
CA GLU A 402 -21.02 -13.71 15.57
C GLU A 402 -20.62 -15.01 14.85
N ILE A 403 -20.33 -16.06 15.61
CA ILE A 403 -19.94 -17.37 15.08
C ILE A 403 -20.87 -18.45 15.64
N ASP A 404 -21.60 -19.11 14.76
CA ASP A 404 -22.39 -20.29 15.11
C ASP A 404 -21.49 -21.52 15.25
N PHE A 405 -21.64 -22.26 16.35
CA PHE A 405 -20.99 -23.55 16.53
C PHE A 405 -21.84 -24.47 17.41
N SER A 406 -21.52 -25.76 17.41
CA SER A 406 -22.14 -26.74 18.31
C SER A 406 -21.08 -27.38 19.20
N SER A 407 -21.42 -27.62 20.46
CA SER A 407 -20.62 -28.42 21.39
C SER A 407 -21.55 -29.25 22.28
N ALA A 408 -21.18 -30.50 22.52
CA ALA A 408 -21.95 -31.47 23.32
C ALA A 408 -23.46 -31.56 22.96
N GLY A 409 -23.80 -31.45 21.67
CA GLY A 409 -25.19 -31.52 21.18
C GLY A 409 -26.03 -30.25 21.40
N HIS A 410 -25.42 -29.16 21.91
CA HIS A 410 -26.06 -27.86 22.05
C HIS A 410 -25.49 -26.87 21.03
N GLY A 411 -26.37 -26.08 20.40
CA GLY A 411 -25.98 -24.98 19.53
C GLY A 411 -25.69 -23.71 20.31
N TYR A 412 -24.62 -23.02 19.93
CA TYR A 412 -24.14 -21.77 20.53
C TYR A 412 -23.82 -20.73 19.46
N VAL A 413 -23.95 -19.46 19.84
CA VAL A 413 -23.43 -18.30 19.10
C VAL A 413 -22.32 -17.69 19.94
N LEU A 414 -21.14 -17.48 19.36
CA LEU A 414 -20.04 -16.77 19.98
C LEU A 414 -20.00 -15.33 19.47
N HIS A 415 -20.13 -14.35 20.36
CA HIS A 415 -20.01 -12.93 20.03
C HIS A 415 -18.59 -12.43 20.35
N LEU A 416 -17.77 -12.21 19.32
CA LEU A 416 -16.34 -11.92 19.48
C LEU A 416 -16.08 -10.55 20.12
N LYS A 417 -16.73 -9.46 19.67
CA LYS A 417 -16.59 -8.13 20.30
C LYS A 417 -17.20 -8.08 21.70
N GLY A 418 -18.29 -8.81 21.90
CA GLY A 418 -18.96 -8.90 23.19
C GLY A 418 -18.19 -9.73 24.22
N MET A 419 -17.27 -10.60 23.78
CA MET A 419 -16.53 -11.54 24.63
C MET A 419 -17.47 -12.44 25.45
N TYR A 420 -18.50 -12.99 24.80
CA TYR A 420 -19.39 -14.00 25.41
C TYR A 420 -19.94 -14.98 24.38
N GLN A 421 -20.25 -16.20 24.82
CA GLN A 421 -21.05 -17.16 24.06
C GLN A 421 -22.48 -17.21 24.60
N GLN A 422 -23.44 -17.52 23.73
CA GLN A 422 -24.84 -17.66 24.09
C GLN A 422 -25.40 -19.01 23.61
N ASN A 423 -26.09 -19.74 24.49
CA ASN A 423 -26.79 -20.96 24.11
C ASN A 423 -28.05 -20.63 23.29
N LEU A 424 -28.22 -21.25 22.13
CA LEU A 424 -29.34 -20.96 21.22
C LEU A 424 -30.70 -21.34 21.82
N LYS A 425 -30.75 -22.42 22.62
CA LYS A 425 -31.99 -22.96 23.21
C LYS A 425 -32.36 -22.26 24.51
N HIS A 426 -31.41 -22.14 25.43
CA HIS A 426 -31.65 -21.64 26.79
C HIS A 426 -31.38 -20.13 26.94
N LYS A 427 -30.81 -19.50 25.91
CA LYS A 427 -30.41 -18.09 25.90
C LYS A 427 -29.43 -17.67 27.01
N THR A 428 -28.87 -18.62 27.75
CA THR A 428 -27.84 -18.41 28.77
C THR A 428 -26.56 -17.88 28.12
N LYS A 429 -25.92 -16.91 28.78
CA LYS A 429 -24.66 -16.31 28.32
C LYS A 429 -23.51 -16.75 29.23
N ARG A 430 -22.38 -17.09 28.62
CA ARG A 430 -21.13 -17.43 29.32
C ARG A 430 -20.02 -16.51 28.83
N GLU A 431 -19.20 -16.05 29.77
CA GLU A 431 -18.08 -15.15 29.50
C GLU A 431 -17.01 -15.85 28.67
N VAL A 432 -16.39 -15.12 27.75
CA VAL A 432 -15.29 -15.60 26.91
C VAL A 432 -14.09 -14.68 27.09
N ARG A 433 -12.88 -15.26 27.15
CA ARG A 433 -11.64 -14.50 27.28
C ARG A 433 -10.61 -14.96 26.27
N ARG A 434 -9.98 -13.98 25.63
CA ARG A 434 -8.79 -14.17 24.81
C ARG A 434 -7.55 -13.85 25.65
N ARG A 435 -6.63 -14.81 25.81
CA ARG A 435 -5.37 -14.66 26.57
C ARG A 435 -4.18 -15.27 25.83
N PRO A 436 -2.98 -14.68 25.93
CA PRO A 436 -1.78 -15.26 25.31
C PRO A 436 -1.25 -16.43 26.15
N HIS A 437 -0.58 -17.38 25.51
CA HIS A 437 0.19 -18.40 26.22
C HIS A 437 1.43 -17.76 26.85
N PHE A 438 1.62 -17.98 28.15
CA PHE A 438 2.75 -17.42 28.89
C PHE A 438 4.08 -18.04 28.46
N ILE A 439 5.11 -17.20 28.32
CA ILE A 439 6.49 -17.64 28.12
C ILE A 439 7.42 -16.83 29.02
N SER A 440 8.21 -17.51 29.84
CA SER A 440 9.15 -16.83 30.74
C SER A 440 10.35 -16.28 29.97
N ALA A 441 11.09 -15.34 30.57
CA ALA A 441 12.36 -14.89 30.01
C ALA A 441 13.35 -16.05 29.80
N GLN A 442 13.34 -17.03 30.71
CA GLN A 442 14.16 -18.23 30.61
C GLN A 442 13.75 -19.13 29.43
N ASP A 443 12.46 -19.27 29.16
CA ASP A 443 11.97 -20.06 28.02
C ASP A 443 12.26 -19.38 26.69
N VAL A 444 12.23 -18.04 26.65
CA VAL A 444 12.71 -17.26 25.49
C VAL A 444 14.17 -17.60 25.21
N ASP A 445 15.04 -17.53 26.22
CA ASP A 445 16.46 -17.86 26.06
C ASP A 445 16.69 -19.31 25.63
N LYS A 446 15.92 -20.26 26.18
CA LYS A 446 15.97 -21.67 25.75
C LYS A 446 15.54 -21.84 24.29
N LYS A 447 14.46 -21.18 23.85
CA LYS A 447 13.99 -21.21 22.45
C LYS A 447 14.97 -20.54 21.49
N LEU A 448 15.68 -19.50 21.92
CA LEU A 448 16.73 -18.88 21.11
C LEU A 448 17.97 -19.77 20.98
N LYS A 449 18.39 -20.44 22.07
CA LYS A 449 19.52 -21.38 22.08
C LYS A 449 19.22 -22.71 21.36
N SER A 450 17.98 -23.17 21.40
CA SER A 450 17.53 -24.36 20.68
C SER A 450 17.16 -24.05 19.23
N GLY A 451 16.72 -22.83 18.91
CA GLY A 451 16.42 -22.41 17.53
C GLY A 451 17.64 -22.42 16.60
N SER A 452 18.86 -22.38 17.12
CA SER A 452 20.11 -22.63 16.36
C SER A 452 20.36 -24.12 16.09
N THR A 453 19.71 -25.03 16.83
CA THR A 453 19.87 -26.49 16.76
C THR A 453 18.62 -27.22 16.21
N GLU A 454 17.44 -26.63 16.30
CA GLU A 454 16.15 -27.17 15.81
C GLU A 454 15.95 -27.05 14.30
N ALA A 455 16.88 -26.43 13.58
CA ALA A 455 17.02 -26.68 12.14
C ALA A 455 17.28 -28.16 11.81
N SER A 456 17.63 -28.98 12.82
CA SER A 456 17.79 -30.44 12.71
C SER A 456 16.64 -31.25 13.34
N GLY A 457 15.64 -30.60 13.97
CA GLY A 457 14.63 -31.28 14.80
C GLY A 457 13.19 -31.25 14.28
N SER A 458 12.84 -30.37 13.34
CA SER A 458 11.58 -30.49 12.60
C SER A 458 11.71 -31.63 11.58
N SER A 459 10.67 -32.44 11.40
CA SER A 459 10.58 -33.49 10.37
C SER A 459 11.31 -33.07 9.09
N PRO A 460 12.12 -33.95 8.46
CA PRO A 460 12.97 -33.56 7.34
C PRO A 460 12.10 -32.87 6.29
N ILE A 461 12.36 -31.58 6.06
CA ILE A 461 11.66 -30.82 5.04
C ILE A 461 11.94 -31.55 3.74
N ASN A 462 10.88 -32.06 3.11
CA ASN A 462 10.99 -32.74 1.84
C ASN A 462 11.26 -31.67 0.77
N VAL A 463 12.54 -31.34 0.61
CA VAL A 463 13.00 -30.51 -0.49
C VAL A 463 12.78 -31.27 -1.80
N PRO A 464 12.46 -30.59 -2.91
CA PRO A 464 12.25 -31.26 -4.18
C PRO A 464 13.43 -32.17 -4.54
N ALA A 465 13.14 -33.34 -5.10
CA ALA A 465 14.16 -34.35 -5.39
C ALA A 465 15.27 -33.85 -6.33
N HIS A 466 14.95 -32.85 -7.18
CA HIS A 466 15.85 -32.24 -8.14
C HIS A 466 16.81 -31.20 -7.51
N TRP A 467 16.66 -30.86 -6.23
CA TRP A 467 17.58 -29.94 -5.55
C TRP A 467 18.95 -30.57 -5.32
N ASP A 468 19.99 -29.74 -5.47
CA ASP A 468 21.33 -30.07 -5.01
C ASP A 468 21.35 -30.04 -3.47
N LYS A 469 21.22 -31.22 -2.86
CA LYS A 469 21.16 -31.42 -1.40
C LYS A 469 22.52 -31.25 -0.72
N ALA A 470 23.63 -31.34 -1.46
CA ALA A 470 24.98 -31.32 -0.90
C ALA A 470 25.44 -29.93 -0.46
N SER A 471 24.68 -28.88 -0.79
CA SER A 471 25.11 -27.48 -0.62
C SER A 471 23.95 -26.51 -0.40
N LEU A 472 22.96 -26.89 0.40
CA LEU A 472 21.89 -25.99 0.82
C LEU A 472 22.42 -25.00 1.88
N PRO A 473 22.47 -23.69 1.59
CA PRO A 473 22.82 -22.71 2.61
C PRO A 473 21.75 -22.70 3.70
N ARG A 474 22.15 -22.67 4.98
CA ARG A 474 21.19 -22.63 6.10
C ARG A 474 20.43 -21.31 6.20
N ASP A 475 21.08 -20.20 5.84
CA ASP A 475 20.59 -18.84 6.09
C ASP A 475 20.46 -17.96 4.84
N THR A 476 20.61 -18.51 3.63
CA THR A 476 20.49 -17.76 2.37
C THR A 476 20.04 -18.64 1.20
N TYR A 477 20.16 -18.15 -0.03
CA TYR A 477 19.82 -18.84 -1.25
C TYR A 477 21.07 -19.25 -2.06
N LYS A 478 20.93 -20.30 -2.88
CA LYS A 478 21.93 -20.69 -3.88
C LYS A 478 21.31 -20.60 -5.27
N LEU A 479 22.06 -20.07 -6.24
CA LEU A 479 21.69 -20.18 -7.66
C LEU A 479 22.43 -21.36 -8.27
N VAL A 480 21.67 -22.31 -8.81
CA VAL A 480 22.20 -23.49 -9.49
C VAL A 480 21.97 -23.32 -11.00
N PRO A 481 23.02 -23.11 -11.80
CA PRO A 481 22.89 -23.11 -13.26
C PRO A 481 22.37 -24.45 -13.75
N LEU A 482 21.35 -24.42 -14.60
CA LEU A 482 20.82 -25.63 -15.23
C LEU A 482 21.55 -25.92 -16.54
N LEU A 483 21.79 -27.20 -16.81
CA LEU A 483 22.32 -27.65 -18.10
C LEU A 483 21.21 -27.55 -19.15
N ALA A 484 21.53 -27.06 -20.35
CA ALA A 484 20.56 -26.93 -21.45
C ALA A 484 19.91 -28.28 -21.86
N SER A 485 20.60 -29.39 -21.61
CA SER A 485 20.09 -30.75 -21.84
C SER A 485 19.17 -31.27 -20.73
N SER A 486 19.06 -30.57 -19.60
CA SER A 486 18.21 -31.00 -18.49
C SER A 486 16.72 -30.80 -18.79
N ALA A 487 15.88 -31.72 -18.31
CA ALA A 487 14.43 -31.62 -18.48
C ALA A 487 13.85 -30.34 -17.85
N GLU A 488 14.42 -29.87 -16.74
CA GLU A 488 14.02 -28.61 -16.11
C GLU A 488 14.30 -27.40 -17.01
N PHE A 489 15.50 -27.32 -17.60
CA PHE A 489 15.86 -26.24 -18.51
C PHE A 489 14.91 -26.21 -19.71
N GLN A 490 14.75 -27.34 -20.40
CA GLN A 490 13.90 -27.44 -21.58
C GLN A 490 12.44 -27.11 -21.27
N ARG A 491 11.93 -27.50 -20.11
CA ARG A 491 10.57 -27.17 -19.67
C ARG A 491 10.38 -25.66 -19.48
N VAL A 492 11.30 -25.00 -18.76
CA VAL A 492 11.23 -23.55 -18.50
C VAL A 492 11.44 -22.76 -19.79
N GLU A 493 12.40 -23.17 -20.62
CA GLU A 493 12.64 -22.58 -21.94
C GLU A 493 11.41 -22.71 -22.85
N ASN A 494 10.80 -23.89 -22.94
CA ASN A 494 9.58 -24.09 -23.71
C ASN A 494 8.43 -23.21 -23.21
N MET A 495 8.27 -23.07 -21.89
CA MET A 495 7.26 -22.19 -21.31
C MET A 495 7.48 -20.72 -21.69
N PHE A 496 8.73 -20.25 -21.65
CA PHE A 496 9.13 -18.90 -22.06
C PHE A 496 8.90 -18.67 -23.57
N SER A 497 9.39 -19.60 -24.40
CA SER A 497 9.37 -19.51 -25.87
C SER A 497 7.96 -19.53 -26.47
N ARG A 498 6.94 -20.01 -25.75
CA ARG A 498 5.53 -19.93 -26.20
C ARG A 498 5.11 -18.51 -26.61
N THR A 499 5.63 -17.50 -25.92
CA THR A 499 5.26 -16.09 -26.18
C THR A 499 6.46 -15.20 -26.51
N MET A 500 7.69 -15.71 -26.38
CA MET A 500 8.95 -14.99 -26.60
C MET A 500 9.81 -15.63 -27.71
N GLN A 501 9.18 -16.04 -28.81
CA GLN A 501 9.80 -16.81 -29.91
C GLN A 501 11.00 -16.14 -30.60
N ARG A 502 11.11 -14.81 -30.47
CA ARG A 502 12.19 -14.01 -31.09
C ARG A 502 13.35 -13.72 -30.14
N SER A 503 13.24 -14.14 -28.89
CA SER A 503 14.27 -13.93 -27.87
C SER A 503 15.13 -15.16 -27.72
N THR A 504 16.39 -14.94 -27.36
CA THR A 504 17.36 -16.00 -27.13
C THR A 504 17.57 -16.17 -25.63
N VAL A 505 17.30 -17.36 -25.10
CA VAL A 505 17.62 -17.72 -23.71
C VAL A 505 19.11 -18.01 -23.61
N HIS A 506 19.82 -17.30 -22.72
CA HIS A 506 21.25 -17.47 -22.48
C HIS A 506 21.53 -18.42 -21.32
N SER A 507 20.74 -18.32 -20.25
CA SER A 507 20.87 -19.21 -19.10
C SER A 507 19.58 -19.28 -18.30
N ILE A 508 19.39 -20.41 -17.62
CA ILE A 508 18.34 -20.61 -16.62
C ILE A 508 19.04 -21.07 -15.34
N ARG A 509 18.78 -20.37 -14.24
CA ARG A 509 19.32 -20.70 -12.92
C ARG A 509 18.17 -21.03 -11.99
N ARG A 510 18.24 -22.18 -11.31
CA ARG A 510 17.31 -22.54 -10.25
C ARG A 510 17.71 -21.85 -8.96
N VAL A 511 16.73 -21.24 -8.29
CA VAL A 511 16.88 -20.67 -6.95
C VAL A 511 16.63 -21.79 -5.94
N GLN A 512 17.59 -22.02 -5.06
CA GLN A 512 17.43 -22.93 -3.92
C GLN A 512 17.52 -22.13 -2.63
N ASN A 513 16.37 -21.73 -2.11
CA ASN A 513 16.23 -21.10 -0.80
C ASN A 513 15.36 -21.97 0.11
N LEU A 514 15.96 -22.60 1.12
CA LEU A 514 15.28 -23.53 2.03
C LEU A 514 14.23 -22.83 2.91
N LEU A 515 14.51 -21.61 3.37
CA LEU A 515 13.60 -20.86 4.24
C LEU A 515 12.35 -20.43 3.48
N LEU A 516 12.52 -19.87 2.27
CA LEU A 516 11.39 -19.50 1.42
C LEU A 516 10.59 -20.72 0.96
N TRP A 517 11.25 -21.85 0.70
CA TRP A 517 10.55 -23.09 0.38
C TRP A 517 9.70 -23.56 1.56
N ARG A 518 10.24 -23.53 2.78
CA ARG A 518 9.49 -23.88 3.99
C ARG A 518 8.28 -22.96 4.22
N ASP A 519 8.45 -21.65 4.01
CA ASP A 519 7.36 -20.68 4.06
C ASP A 519 6.26 -21.03 3.06
N PHE A 520 6.64 -21.33 1.81
CA PHE A 520 5.75 -21.68 0.72
C PHE A 520 4.98 -22.98 0.98
N GLN A 521 5.67 -24.04 1.42
CA GLN A 521 5.03 -25.32 1.78
C GLN A 521 4.04 -25.16 2.94
N TRP A 522 4.40 -24.38 3.97
CA TRP A 522 3.50 -24.09 5.08
C TRP A 522 2.24 -23.35 4.62
N GLN A 523 2.40 -22.32 3.78
CA GLN A 523 1.27 -21.57 3.24
C GLN A 523 0.37 -22.46 2.39
N ARG A 524 0.96 -23.36 1.57
CA ARG A 524 0.23 -24.36 0.80
C ARG A 524 -0.62 -25.25 1.69
N ASP A 525 -0.03 -25.80 2.75
CA ASP A 525 -0.76 -26.70 3.65
C ASP A 525 -1.87 -25.96 4.43
N LYS A 526 -1.64 -24.69 4.80
CA LYS A 526 -2.68 -23.81 5.36
C LYS A 526 -3.84 -23.57 4.38
N MET A 527 -3.55 -23.38 3.10
CA MET A 527 -4.58 -23.20 2.07
C MET A 527 -5.33 -24.50 1.78
N LYS A 528 -4.67 -25.68 1.84
CA LYS A 528 -5.34 -26.98 1.65
C LYS A 528 -6.43 -27.24 2.67
N VAL A 529 -6.20 -26.87 3.94
CA VAL A 529 -7.20 -27.01 5.02
C VAL A 529 -8.46 -26.17 4.75
N ARG A 530 -8.33 -25.07 4.02
CA ARG A 530 -9.44 -24.16 3.70
C ARG A 530 -10.14 -24.48 2.39
N ALA A 531 -9.50 -25.25 1.51
CA ALA A 531 -10.03 -25.56 0.20
C ALA A 531 -11.10 -26.66 0.31
N ASP A 532 -12.28 -26.44 -0.28
CA ASP A 532 -13.41 -27.38 -0.23
C ASP A 532 -13.06 -28.79 -0.73
N GLN A 533 -12.09 -28.89 -1.65
CA GLN A 533 -11.62 -30.15 -2.25
C GLN A 533 -10.23 -30.58 -1.75
N GLY A 534 -9.66 -29.91 -0.74
CA GLY A 534 -8.33 -30.22 -0.20
C GLY A 534 -7.16 -29.97 -1.15
N HIS A 535 -7.41 -29.37 -2.33
CA HIS A 535 -6.40 -29.07 -3.34
C HIS A 535 -6.26 -27.56 -3.52
N VAL A 536 -5.02 -27.06 -3.52
CA VAL A 536 -4.71 -25.65 -3.74
C VAL A 536 -4.21 -25.50 -5.17
N ARG A 537 -4.87 -24.66 -5.96
CA ARG A 537 -4.43 -24.35 -7.31
C ARG A 537 -3.08 -23.64 -7.26
N GLU A 538 -2.09 -24.26 -7.88
CA GLU A 538 -0.71 -23.78 -7.99
C GLU A 538 -0.38 -23.54 -9.48
N MET A 539 0.36 -22.48 -9.78
CA MET A 539 0.77 -22.14 -11.14
C MET A 539 2.23 -21.67 -11.18
N GLU A 540 2.92 -22.02 -12.26
CA GLU A 540 4.19 -21.40 -12.61
C GLU A 540 3.91 -20.15 -13.44
N LEU A 541 4.34 -18.99 -12.94
CA LEU A 541 4.05 -17.70 -13.56
C LEU A 541 5.31 -16.84 -13.68
N PHE A 542 5.29 -15.93 -14.65
CA PHE A 542 6.41 -15.05 -14.96
C PHE A 542 6.33 -13.73 -14.18
N HIS A 543 7.48 -13.22 -13.76
CA HIS A 543 7.62 -11.89 -13.17
C HIS A 543 8.84 -11.17 -13.76
N GLY A 544 8.59 -10.12 -14.53
CA GLY A 544 9.63 -9.25 -15.07
C GLY A 544 10.12 -8.24 -14.03
N THR A 545 11.43 -8.11 -13.90
CA THR A 545 12.05 -7.18 -12.93
C THR A 545 13.42 -6.71 -13.43
N ASP A 546 14.04 -5.78 -12.71
CA ASP A 546 15.41 -5.34 -12.99
C ASP A 546 16.46 -6.23 -12.30
N GLN A 547 17.69 -6.21 -12.83
CA GLN A 547 18.81 -6.97 -12.26
C GLN A 547 19.13 -6.58 -10.81
N ALA A 548 18.83 -5.34 -10.41
CA ALA A 548 19.11 -4.83 -9.07
C ALA A 548 18.19 -5.44 -8.00
N SER A 549 17.04 -5.97 -8.41
CA SER A 549 16.06 -6.60 -7.52
C SER A 549 16.29 -8.10 -7.31
N LEU A 550 17.22 -8.71 -8.05
CA LEU A 550 17.47 -10.16 -8.03
C LEU A 550 17.80 -10.66 -6.62
N ASP A 551 18.81 -10.09 -5.97
CA ASP A 551 19.26 -10.53 -4.64
C ASP A 551 18.14 -10.38 -3.60
N ALA A 552 17.47 -9.23 -3.61
CA ALA A 552 16.37 -8.96 -2.68
C ALA A 552 15.22 -9.96 -2.84
N ILE A 553 14.84 -10.31 -4.06
CA ILE A 553 13.77 -11.30 -4.32
C ILE A 553 14.21 -12.70 -3.90
N CYS A 554 15.44 -13.12 -4.21
CA CYS A 554 15.92 -14.45 -3.86
C CYS A 554 16.12 -14.64 -2.35
N GLU A 555 16.46 -13.57 -1.63
CA GLU A 555 16.71 -13.62 -0.19
C GLU A 555 15.44 -13.36 0.65
N HIS A 556 14.58 -12.43 0.21
CA HIS A 556 13.45 -11.95 1.01
C HIS A 556 12.06 -12.18 0.41
N ASN A 557 12.02 -12.83 -0.76
CA ASN A 557 10.82 -13.10 -1.56
C ASN A 557 10.23 -11.83 -2.19
N PHE A 558 9.18 -11.98 -3.00
CA PHE A 558 8.46 -10.88 -3.63
C PHE A 558 7.60 -10.14 -2.60
N ASP A 559 7.99 -8.91 -2.23
CA ASP A 559 7.19 -8.05 -1.35
C ASP A 559 6.85 -6.74 -2.07
N TRP A 560 5.60 -6.62 -2.52
CA TRP A 560 5.10 -5.44 -3.22
C TRP A 560 5.21 -4.13 -2.42
N ARG A 561 5.33 -4.22 -1.08
CA ARG A 561 5.56 -3.05 -0.20
C ARG A 561 6.98 -2.49 -0.33
N ILE A 562 7.90 -3.30 -0.85
CA ILE A 562 9.32 -2.99 -1.03
C ILE A 562 9.65 -2.83 -2.53
N CYS A 563 9.08 -3.68 -3.40
CA CYS A 563 9.42 -3.77 -4.83
C CYS A 563 8.71 -2.74 -5.73
N GLY A 564 7.98 -1.78 -5.16
CA GLY A 564 7.24 -0.79 -5.94
C GLY A 564 5.97 -1.37 -6.59
N VAL A 565 5.00 -0.48 -6.86
CA VAL A 565 3.69 -0.87 -7.39
C VAL A 565 3.61 -0.45 -8.85
N HIS A 566 4.00 -1.33 -9.77
CA HIS A 566 3.79 -1.13 -11.20
C HIS A 566 2.39 -1.60 -11.58
N GLY A 567 1.53 -0.71 -12.12
CA GLY A 567 0.23 -1.10 -12.69
C GLY A 567 -0.76 -1.75 -11.71
N SER A 568 -1.13 -1.05 -10.62
CA SER A 568 -2.07 -1.53 -9.60
C SER A 568 -3.54 -1.60 -10.04
N HIS A 569 -3.84 -2.05 -11.25
CA HIS A 569 -5.23 -2.06 -11.76
C HIS A 569 -6.11 -3.10 -11.08
N TYR A 570 -5.51 -4.20 -10.61
CA TYR A 570 -6.21 -5.37 -10.05
C TYR A 570 -5.93 -5.60 -8.55
N GLY A 571 -5.28 -4.63 -7.90
CA GLY A 571 -4.97 -4.63 -6.47
C GLY A 571 -3.55 -4.16 -6.17
N LYS A 572 -3.26 -3.90 -4.89
CA LYS A 572 -1.92 -3.61 -4.38
C LYS A 572 -1.28 -4.89 -3.87
N GLY A 573 -0.71 -5.65 -4.80
CA GLY A 573 -0.04 -6.93 -4.54
C GLY A 573 1.12 -7.15 -5.52
N SER A 574 1.78 -8.31 -5.42
CA SER A 574 2.81 -8.75 -6.36
C SER A 574 2.14 -9.31 -7.62
N TYR A 575 2.53 -8.80 -8.79
CA TYR A 575 1.93 -9.14 -10.08
C TYR A 575 2.71 -10.26 -10.78
N PHE A 576 2.00 -11.27 -11.26
CA PHE A 576 2.55 -12.39 -12.03
C PHE A 576 1.74 -12.57 -13.31
N ALA A 577 2.43 -12.86 -14.40
CA ALA A 577 1.81 -13.06 -15.70
C ALA A 577 1.89 -14.52 -16.13
N ARG A 578 0.84 -15.01 -16.78
CA ARG A 578 0.85 -16.31 -17.46
C ARG A 578 1.84 -16.31 -18.64
N ASP A 579 1.92 -15.20 -19.35
CA ASP A 579 2.66 -15.06 -20.60
C ASP A 579 3.96 -14.26 -20.37
N ALA A 580 5.11 -14.83 -20.75
CA ALA A 580 6.42 -14.18 -20.60
C ALA A 580 6.51 -12.83 -21.32
N SER A 581 5.88 -12.70 -22.49
CA SER A 581 5.82 -11.44 -23.24
C SER A 581 5.16 -10.28 -22.49
N TYR A 582 4.23 -10.57 -21.58
CA TYR A 582 3.67 -9.54 -20.70
C TYR A 582 4.75 -9.03 -19.74
N SER A 583 5.47 -9.96 -19.11
CA SER A 583 6.52 -9.71 -18.13
C SER A 583 7.75 -9.02 -18.73
N ASP A 584 8.10 -9.29 -20.00
CA ASP A 584 9.24 -8.66 -20.70
C ASP A 584 9.20 -7.12 -20.68
N ARG A 585 8.00 -6.54 -20.68
CA ARG A 585 7.78 -5.08 -20.61
C ARG A 585 8.25 -4.46 -19.29
N TYR A 586 8.40 -5.29 -18.26
CA TYR A 586 8.88 -4.90 -16.93
C TYR A 586 10.32 -5.37 -16.67
N SER A 587 10.88 -6.19 -17.58
CA SER A 587 12.28 -6.59 -17.53
C SER A 587 13.17 -5.49 -18.11
N ALA A 588 13.95 -4.82 -17.25
CA ALA A 588 14.90 -3.79 -17.67
C ALA A 588 16.18 -4.41 -18.27
N LEU A 589 16.77 -3.72 -19.24
CA LEU A 589 18.08 -4.09 -19.79
C LEU A 589 19.16 -3.92 -18.70
N GLY A 590 19.90 -4.99 -18.44
CA GLY A 590 21.09 -4.97 -17.60
C GLY A 590 22.32 -4.39 -18.32
N SER A 591 23.44 -4.30 -17.59
CA SER A 591 24.72 -3.75 -18.06
C SER A 591 25.28 -4.45 -19.30
N SER A 592 24.87 -5.69 -19.54
CA SER A 592 25.32 -6.59 -20.61
C SER A 592 24.33 -6.68 -21.79
N SER A 593 23.37 -5.76 -21.92
CA SER A 593 22.26 -5.84 -22.90
C SER A 593 21.38 -7.09 -22.80
N ARG A 594 21.43 -7.78 -21.65
CA ARG A 594 20.58 -8.93 -21.31
C ARG A 594 19.49 -8.50 -20.34
N LYS A 595 18.33 -9.16 -20.43
CA LYS A 595 17.21 -9.03 -19.50
C LYS A 595 17.16 -10.25 -18.58
N ILE A 596 16.54 -10.06 -17.42
CA ILE A 596 16.17 -11.16 -16.54
C ILE A 596 14.67 -11.20 -16.29
N MET A 597 14.17 -12.39 -16.02
CA MET A 597 12.79 -12.64 -15.60
C MET A 597 12.76 -13.80 -14.62
N PHE A 598 11.92 -13.71 -13.61
CA PHE A 598 11.64 -14.82 -12.70
C PHE A 598 10.53 -15.70 -13.26
N VAL A 599 10.68 -17.00 -13.03
CA VAL A 599 9.57 -17.96 -12.99
C VAL A 599 9.36 -18.33 -11.53
N ALA A 600 8.16 -18.11 -11.02
CA ALA A 600 7.80 -18.39 -9.64
C ALA A 600 6.70 -19.45 -9.57
N GLN A 601 6.76 -20.31 -8.55
CA GLN A 601 5.61 -21.10 -8.13
C GLN A 601 4.69 -20.20 -7.31
N VAL A 602 3.41 -20.18 -7.67
CA VAL A 602 2.42 -19.29 -7.08
C VAL A 602 1.20 -20.08 -6.67
N LEU A 603 0.86 -20.02 -5.38
CA LEU A 603 -0.39 -20.55 -4.83
C LEU A 603 -1.52 -19.57 -5.15
N VAL A 604 -2.06 -19.67 -6.36
CA VAL A 604 -3.14 -18.77 -6.82
C VAL A 604 -4.47 -19.06 -6.13
N GLY A 605 -4.69 -20.31 -5.70
CA GLY A 605 -5.92 -20.73 -5.03
C GLY A 605 -7.19 -20.39 -5.82
N ASP A 606 -8.26 -20.07 -5.09
CA ASP A 606 -9.46 -19.50 -5.69
C ASP A 606 -9.28 -18.00 -5.92
N TYR A 607 -9.66 -17.54 -7.09
CA TYR A 607 -9.44 -16.16 -7.50
C TYR A 607 -10.72 -15.49 -8.00
N THR A 608 -10.72 -14.17 -7.95
CA THR A 608 -11.79 -13.33 -8.51
C THR A 608 -11.23 -12.12 -9.21
N ARG A 609 -12.09 -11.34 -9.89
CA ARG A 609 -11.65 -10.15 -10.61
C ARG A 609 -11.14 -9.07 -9.65
N GLY A 610 -9.93 -8.59 -9.89
CA GLY A 610 -9.29 -7.56 -9.07
C GLY A 610 -9.81 -6.14 -9.32
N LYS A 611 -9.57 -5.26 -8.36
CA LYS A 611 -9.81 -3.80 -8.45
C LYS A 611 -8.64 -3.04 -7.82
N SER A 612 -8.36 -1.84 -8.30
CA SER A 612 -7.18 -1.06 -7.90
C SER A 612 -7.14 -0.68 -6.42
N ALA A 613 -8.31 -0.56 -5.78
CA ALA A 613 -8.43 -0.24 -4.36
C ALA A 613 -8.09 -1.41 -3.43
N TYR A 614 -8.08 -2.65 -3.93
CA TYR A 614 -7.89 -3.84 -3.09
C TYR A 614 -6.49 -3.89 -2.48
N LEU A 615 -6.44 -4.03 -1.14
CA LEU A 615 -5.23 -4.25 -0.35
C LEU A 615 -5.05 -5.72 0.07
N ARG A 616 -6.12 -6.51 -0.10
CA ARG A 616 -6.19 -7.96 0.07
C ARG A 616 -7.25 -8.51 -0.89
N PRO A 617 -7.32 -9.83 -1.15
CA PRO A 617 -8.43 -10.39 -1.91
C PRO A 617 -9.78 -10.07 -1.24
N PRO A 618 -10.87 -9.88 -2.01
CA PRO A 618 -12.19 -9.62 -1.45
C PRO A 618 -12.82 -10.89 -0.84
N ALA A 619 -13.88 -10.70 -0.05
CA ALA A 619 -14.69 -11.80 0.49
C ALA A 619 -15.39 -12.57 -0.65
N ARG A 620 -15.66 -13.86 -0.43
CA ARG A 620 -16.41 -14.69 -1.38
C ARG A 620 -17.88 -14.26 -1.40
N GLU A 621 -18.49 -14.25 -2.59
CA GLU A 621 -19.91 -13.90 -2.75
C GLU A 621 -20.83 -14.99 -2.18
N SER A 622 -20.36 -16.26 -2.21
CA SER A 622 -21.03 -17.41 -1.63
C SER A 622 -20.03 -18.25 -0.83
N GLY A 623 -20.34 -18.56 0.43
CA GLY A 623 -19.49 -19.30 1.35
C GLY A 623 -18.74 -18.39 2.34
N LYS A 624 -18.05 -19.01 3.32
CA LYS A 624 -17.27 -18.27 4.32
C LYS A 624 -15.85 -18.00 3.81
N GLY A 625 -15.32 -16.80 4.11
CA GLY A 625 -13.92 -16.45 3.90
C GLY A 625 -13.63 -15.58 2.66
N PHE A 626 -12.35 -15.52 2.31
CA PHE A 626 -11.81 -14.68 1.24
C PHE A 626 -11.40 -15.51 0.02
N TYR A 627 -11.32 -14.86 -1.14
CA TYR A 627 -10.52 -15.39 -2.24
C TYR A 627 -9.03 -15.41 -1.85
N ASP A 628 -8.23 -16.18 -2.57
CA ASP A 628 -6.79 -16.32 -2.32
C ASP A 628 -5.96 -15.36 -3.18
N SER A 629 -6.48 -14.96 -4.35
CA SER A 629 -5.82 -14.00 -5.24
C SER A 629 -6.81 -13.22 -6.12
N CYS A 630 -6.31 -12.20 -6.82
CA CYS A 630 -7.07 -11.40 -7.77
C CYS A 630 -6.54 -11.59 -9.20
N VAL A 631 -7.41 -11.52 -10.20
CA VAL A 631 -7.05 -11.65 -11.62
C VAL A 631 -7.64 -10.53 -12.48
N ASP A 632 -7.10 -10.38 -13.69
CA ASP A 632 -7.64 -9.46 -14.71
C ASP A 632 -8.98 -9.93 -15.30
N SER A 633 -9.09 -11.24 -15.54
CA SER A 633 -10.28 -11.92 -16.07
C SER A 633 -10.46 -13.28 -15.40
N VAL A 634 -11.68 -13.59 -14.94
CA VAL A 634 -11.97 -14.86 -14.26
C VAL A 634 -12.02 -16.04 -15.23
N SER A 635 -12.52 -15.84 -16.46
CA SER A 635 -12.68 -16.91 -17.44
C SER A 635 -11.38 -17.31 -18.14
N ASN A 636 -10.44 -16.38 -18.28
CA ASN A 636 -9.14 -16.60 -18.91
C ASN A 636 -8.11 -15.65 -18.30
N PRO A 637 -7.62 -15.94 -17.08
CA PRO A 637 -6.69 -15.06 -16.39
C PRO A 637 -5.34 -15.01 -17.09
N SER A 638 -4.85 -13.79 -17.33
CA SER A 638 -3.51 -13.54 -17.87
C SER A 638 -2.58 -12.92 -16.83
N ILE A 639 -3.16 -12.28 -15.81
CA ILE A 639 -2.46 -11.61 -14.71
C ILE A 639 -3.04 -12.12 -13.39
N PHE A 640 -2.15 -12.45 -12.45
CA PHE A 640 -2.47 -12.81 -11.07
C PHE A 640 -1.83 -11.83 -10.12
N VAL A 641 -2.60 -11.35 -9.15
CA VAL A 641 -2.16 -10.43 -8.09
C VAL A 641 -2.20 -11.16 -6.76
N ILE A 642 -1.03 -11.30 -6.16
CA ILE A 642 -0.80 -12.05 -4.93
C ILE A 642 -0.47 -11.08 -3.79
N PHE A 643 -1.20 -11.19 -2.69
CA PHE A 643 -1.12 -10.23 -1.58
C PHE A 643 -0.21 -10.73 -0.45
N GLU A 644 -0.12 -12.05 -0.25
CA GLU A 644 0.74 -12.66 0.75
C GLU A 644 2.00 -13.25 0.13
N LYS A 645 3.17 -12.77 0.58
CA LYS A 645 4.46 -13.22 0.01
C LYS A 645 4.74 -14.72 0.18
N TYR A 646 4.15 -15.34 1.20
CA TYR A 646 4.33 -16.78 1.45
C TYR A 646 3.57 -17.64 0.43
N GLN A 647 2.68 -17.07 -0.39
CA GLN A 647 2.05 -17.76 -1.52
C GLN A 647 2.99 -17.91 -2.73
N ILE A 648 4.23 -17.40 -2.64
CA ILE A 648 5.14 -17.29 -3.78
C ILE A 648 6.47 -17.94 -3.44
N TYR A 649 7.02 -18.69 -4.39
CA TYR A 649 8.39 -19.17 -4.35
C TYR A 649 9.11 -18.79 -5.65
N PRO A 650 10.18 -17.95 -5.62
CA PRO A 650 11.00 -17.71 -6.80
C PRO A 650 11.75 -19.00 -7.13
N GLU A 651 11.42 -19.67 -8.24
CA GLU A 651 11.96 -20.99 -8.55
C GLU A 651 13.10 -20.91 -9.59
N PHE A 652 12.92 -20.13 -10.66
CA PHE A 652 13.93 -19.97 -11.70
C PHE A 652 14.16 -18.51 -12.09
N ILE A 653 15.37 -18.24 -12.56
CA ILE A 653 15.78 -16.98 -13.18
C ILE A 653 16.17 -17.29 -14.62
N VAL A 654 15.46 -16.68 -15.57
CA VAL A 654 15.76 -16.76 -17.00
C VAL A 654 16.52 -15.50 -17.40
N GLU A 655 17.72 -15.66 -17.95
CA GLU A 655 18.48 -14.59 -18.60
C GLU A 655 18.35 -14.73 -20.12
N TYR A 656 17.95 -13.65 -20.80
CA TYR A 656 17.64 -13.67 -22.23
C TYR A 656 17.96 -12.32 -22.91
N SER A 657 17.93 -12.29 -24.24
CA SER A 657 18.04 -11.07 -25.06
C SER A 657 17.02 -11.02 -26.18
#